data_AF-A0A352IAB9-F1
#
_entry.id   AF-A0A352IAB9-F1
#
_cell.length_a   1.000
_cell.length_b   1.000
_cell.length_c   1.000
_cell.angle_alpha   90.00
_cell.angle_beta   90.00
_cell.angle_gamma   90.00
#
_symmetry.space_group_name_H-M   'P 1'
#
loop_
_entity.id
_entity.type
_entity.pdbx_description
1 polymer ?
#
loop_
_entity_poly.entity_id
_entity_poly.type
_entity_poly.pdbx_seq_one_letter_code
_entity_poly.pdbx_strand_id
1 'polypeptide(L)'
;MNKLCTFLLTLLMALSSTAHIWASDEDFSGKILSLGSAAASLETGKWYYLSNHSSGRYVTEGRGNTLTLSATSPNGLEATSNLGYLVQLESAGEDGKYYLKTALGNYFSSVTASKNNGTEATKQSKGIYTIAKFSNTAGHWSLRSNGMYYLQDNNGTLKGSSSPGSLGGNRDWSLREAVLKNVSDLTGTAYIKYILNKGGLVRLANRRLPNANLAQIGDQAQGTQAQESDLAQVWILAKNGDGYSLRNASTGSYLDSESNFRQPSSSAVKIYIQASPNNTGTSSYVNISTEADFEGNVCLNLNGDGTTLYKWACKNDQGSDWSITPVQNFNLEEVEAGLLASSKYKTPVAGKYYRMQNLNYKSYMNEGITSHGVGCEGLNEDKLAQYWTLVQVGGGYALQNLCTQRYLTRQGGALSRQYTTQVTMPGQGFTLKRTTDGTTYTYYVIDNGQVGLHCDQSSNVVGWNTTGISASTWGFEEVELSDEFIQKGRDALNAYTSLVANIDNYNTALAGLFQDKACTTLKEDIQALSDEQLEANTDYQALTADMQAMVKKVKNNTWQTYSRANGYSRDFEKFFRVRDDYKAYSHYQKMAWNEYTGMSNSFGKLSGPTGIVGKTGDIIYIYVDEEPSADCTLQAEVVKDSESPGDRRTGTTTNLHAGLNAVVLGEPSTLYIFYQLDDPEKFLADYPDMRIHIEGGEVQGYFDLTRGMTNEDWMLLREKLLDKSNVVNLKGERVVHVMRNDLVQSALDGSGNEMEGLVRVWSKFVDCEEDLMGFKEDLKGRFRNIWNAFSVNHGYMYATTYGTYYSDGTLSTVLNYNTLTTS
;
A
#
# COMPACT_ATOMS: atom_id res chain seq x y z
N MET A 1 46.94 11.74 -21.26
CA MET A 1 47.19 10.27 -21.33
C MET A 1 47.61 9.64 -20.00
N ASN A 2 48.37 10.27 -19.10
CA ASN A 2 48.86 9.59 -17.86
C ASN A 2 47.88 9.49 -16.66
N LYS A 3 46.80 10.27 -16.61
CA LYS A 3 45.84 10.20 -15.48
C LYS A 3 44.72 9.15 -15.67
N LEU A 4 44.37 8.84 -16.91
CA LEU A 4 43.34 7.82 -17.23
C LEU A 4 43.88 6.40 -16.98
N CYS A 5 45.14 6.12 -17.32
CA CYS A 5 45.78 4.85 -17.00
C CYS A 5 46.00 4.66 -15.50
N THR A 6 46.28 5.73 -14.73
CA THR A 6 46.43 5.61 -13.28
C THR A 6 45.09 5.30 -12.62
N PHE A 7 43.99 5.96 -13.02
CA PHE A 7 42.65 5.68 -12.47
C PHE A 7 42.12 4.30 -12.86
N LEU A 8 42.37 3.83 -14.10
CA LEU A 8 42.05 2.45 -14.48
C LEU A 8 42.90 1.43 -13.73
N LEU A 9 44.17 1.72 -13.43
CA LEU A 9 45.04 0.82 -12.66
C LEU A 9 44.66 0.81 -11.18
N THR A 10 44.22 1.92 -10.59
CA THR A 10 43.69 1.94 -9.21
C THR A 10 42.31 1.31 -9.11
N LEU A 11 41.47 1.41 -10.15
CA LEU A 11 40.17 0.73 -10.20
C LEU A 11 40.33 -0.79 -10.45
N LEU A 12 41.29 -1.20 -11.29
CA LEU A 12 41.68 -2.62 -11.43
C LEU A 12 42.31 -3.16 -10.14
N MET A 13 43.12 -2.36 -9.42
CA MET A 13 43.70 -2.75 -8.13
C MET A 13 42.70 -2.70 -6.96
N ALA A 14 41.60 -1.94 -7.06
CA ALA A 14 40.51 -1.97 -6.08
C ALA A 14 39.48 -3.07 -6.36
N LEU A 15 39.31 -3.48 -7.62
CA LEU A 15 38.54 -4.68 -8.01
C LEU A 15 39.35 -5.98 -7.86
N SER A 16 40.67 -5.89 -7.70
CA SER A 16 41.53 -7.00 -7.29
C SER A 16 42.01 -6.79 -5.86
N SER A 17 41.07 -6.81 -4.89
CA SER A 17 41.46 -7.24 -3.56
C SER A 17 41.96 -8.68 -3.70
N THR A 18 43.28 -8.82 -3.69
CA THR A 18 44.06 -10.03 -3.89
C THR A 18 43.55 -11.18 -3.02
N ALA A 19 42.62 -11.96 -3.58
CA ALA A 19 42.52 -13.36 -3.22
C ALA A 19 43.76 -14.01 -3.85
N HIS A 20 44.81 -14.18 -3.06
CA HIS A 20 45.88 -15.12 -3.40
C HIS A 20 45.30 -16.53 -3.28
N ILE A 21 44.48 -16.91 -4.26
CA ILE A 21 43.88 -18.25 -4.35
C ILE A 21 45.03 -19.18 -4.73
N TRP A 22 45.63 -19.82 -3.72
CA TRP A 22 46.78 -20.72 -3.87
C TRP A 22 46.35 -22.16 -4.20
N ALA A 23 45.13 -22.52 -3.83
CA ALA A 23 44.47 -23.68 -4.42
C ALA A 23 44.23 -23.42 -5.91
N SER A 24 44.68 -24.28 -6.82
CA SER A 24 44.33 -24.12 -8.23
C SER A 24 42.81 -24.05 -8.37
N ASP A 25 42.30 -23.08 -9.15
CA ASP A 25 40.85 -22.92 -9.41
C ASP A 25 40.16 -24.24 -9.77
N GLU A 26 40.90 -25.20 -10.34
CA GLU A 26 40.43 -26.55 -10.67
C GLU A 26 40.00 -27.42 -9.47
N ASP A 27 40.58 -27.24 -8.27
CA ASP A 27 40.27 -28.09 -7.10
C ASP A 27 38.87 -27.78 -6.54
N PHE A 28 38.37 -26.56 -6.75
CA PHE A 28 37.17 -26.04 -6.11
C PHE A 28 36.09 -25.57 -7.09
N SER A 29 36.45 -25.15 -8.29
CA SER A 29 35.50 -24.67 -9.29
C SER A 29 34.52 -25.78 -9.70
N GLY A 30 33.22 -25.46 -9.70
CA GLY A 30 32.15 -26.42 -10.00
C GLY A 30 31.97 -27.51 -8.95
N LYS A 31 32.61 -27.41 -7.78
CA LYS A 31 32.47 -28.35 -6.67
C LYS A 31 31.61 -27.76 -5.55
N ILE A 32 30.84 -28.64 -4.94
CA ILE A 32 30.06 -28.38 -3.74
C ILE A 32 30.81 -28.96 -2.56
N LEU A 33 30.91 -28.16 -1.50
CA LEU A 33 31.46 -28.60 -0.23
C LEU A 33 30.46 -29.42 0.56
N SER A 34 30.92 -30.54 1.10
CA SER A 34 30.19 -31.31 2.10
C SER A 34 31.02 -31.59 3.34
N LEU A 35 30.35 -31.57 4.49
CA LEU A 35 30.95 -31.90 5.79
C LEU A 35 31.13 -33.41 5.89
N GLY A 36 32.39 -33.86 5.89
CA GLY A 36 32.74 -35.24 6.20
C GLY A 36 32.66 -35.56 7.70
N SER A 37 33.06 -36.79 8.03
CA SER A 37 33.20 -37.24 9.42
C SER A 37 34.29 -36.46 10.16
N ALA A 38 34.17 -36.38 11.49
CA ALA A 38 35.28 -35.92 12.32
C ALA A 38 36.47 -36.87 12.14
N ALA A 39 37.64 -36.31 11.85
CA ALA A 39 38.83 -37.07 11.54
C ALA A 39 39.36 -37.77 12.80
N ALA A 40 39.44 -39.10 12.78
CA ALA A 40 39.99 -39.91 13.86
C ALA A 40 41.54 -39.93 13.87
N SER A 41 42.14 -39.58 12.72
CA SER A 41 43.57 -39.39 12.45
C SER A 41 43.75 -38.16 11.56
N LEU A 42 44.90 -37.48 11.68
CA LEU A 42 45.21 -36.28 10.91
C LEU A 42 46.23 -36.60 9.82
N GLU A 43 45.92 -36.20 8.60
CA GLU A 43 46.79 -36.38 7.43
C GLU A 43 47.09 -35.01 6.80
N THR A 44 48.35 -34.80 6.43
CA THR A 44 48.77 -33.62 5.67
C THR A 44 48.24 -33.69 4.24
N GLY A 45 47.95 -32.54 3.64
CA GLY A 45 47.45 -32.49 2.25
C GLY A 45 45.94 -32.62 2.09
N LYS A 46 45.19 -33.04 3.13
CA LYS A 46 43.73 -33.02 3.13
C LYS A 46 43.16 -31.68 3.60
N TRP A 47 41.99 -31.33 3.07
CA TRP A 47 41.21 -30.18 3.51
C TRP A 47 40.31 -30.55 4.68
N TYR A 48 40.28 -29.70 5.71
CA TYR A 48 39.46 -29.86 6.89
C TYR A 48 38.66 -28.59 7.18
N TYR A 49 37.56 -28.75 7.89
CA TYR A 49 36.90 -27.70 8.65
C TYR A 49 37.29 -27.80 10.11
N LEU A 50 37.54 -26.67 10.75
CA LEU A 50 37.80 -26.60 12.17
C LEU A 50 36.54 -26.11 12.90
N SER A 51 35.88 -27.00 13.65
CA SER A 51 34.64 -26.70 14.38
C SER A 51 34.80 -26.90 15.88
N ASN A 52 34.27 -26.00 16.70
CA ASN A 52 34.23 -26.20 18.15
C ASN A 52 33.06 -27.12 18.54
N HIS A 53 33.32 -28.12 19.38
CA HIS A 53 32.29 -29.08 19.82
C HIS A 53 31.20 -28.46 20.70
N SER A 54 31.54 -27.50 21.57
CA SER A 54 30.59 -26.92 22.53
C SER A 54 29.61 -25.95 21.88
N SER A 55 30.09 -25.13 20.94
CA SER A 55 29.28 -24.08 20.31
C SER A 55 28.80 -24.44 18.91
N GLY A 56 29.37 -25.48 18.29
CA GLY A 56 29.13 -25.83 16.89
C GLY A 56 29.68 -24.82 15.88
N ARG A 57 30.41 -23.79 16.32
CA ARG A 57 30.94 -22.74 15.44
C ARG A 57 32.17 -23.22 14.66
N TYR A 58 32.31 -22.72 13.45
CA TYR A 58 33.42 -23.00 12.54
C TYR A 58 34.40 -21.83 12.52
N VAL A 59 35.70 -22.14 12.45
CA VAL A 59 36.72 -21.12 12.18
C VAL A 59 36.68 -20.76 10.69
N THR A 60 36.67 -19.46 10.40
CA THR A 60 36.78 -18.94 9.03
C THR A 60 37.77 -17.80 8.96
N GLU A 61 38.58 -17.79 7.90
CA GLU A 61 39.36 -16.62 7.49
C GLU A 61 38.46 -15.66 6.72
N GLY A 62 38.42 -14.41 7.17
CA GLY A 62 37.68 -13.31 6.56
C GLY A 62 38.59 -12.29 5.89
N ARG A 63 38.02 -11.14 5.48
CA ARG A 63 38.79 -10.04 4.88
C ARG A 63 39.86 -9.51 5.83
N GLY A 64 41.01 -9.13 5.27
CA GLY A 64 42.13 -8.56 6.02
C GLY A 64 42.91 -9.56 6.88
N ASN A 65 42.96 -10.84 6.46
CA ASN A 65 43.73 -11.90 7.12
C ASN A 65 43.29 -12.14 8.58
N THR A 66 41.99 -12.02 8.84
CA THR A 66 41.41 -12.18 10.18
C THR A 66 40.74 -13.54 10.33
N LEU A 67 40.93 -14.20 11.47
CA LEU A 67 40.25 -15.45 11.81
C LEU A 67 39.10 -15.18 12.76
N THR A 68 37.90 -15.66 12.41
CA THR A 68 36.66 -15.45 13.16
C THR A 68 35.89 -16.76 13.36
N LEU A 69 34.84 -16.73 14.18
CA LEU A 69 33.96 -17.87 14.43
C LEU A 69 32.57 -17.62 13.84
N SER A 70 32.12 -18.54 12.99
CA SER A 70 30.83 -18.49 12.32
C SER A 70 29.92 -19.61 12.83
N ALA A 71 28.64 -19.29 13.09
CA ALA A 71 27.62 -20.30 13.38
C ALA A 71 27.05 -20.93 12.10
N THR A 72 27.35 -20.36 10.93
CA THR A 72 26.88 -20.85 9.63
C THR A 72 27.77 -22.01 9.18
N SER A 73 27.13 -23.13 8.84
CA SER A 73 27.80 -24.29 8.28
C SER A 73 28.14 -24.07 6.80
N PRO A 74 29.37 -24.35 6.33
CA PRO A 74 29.75 -24.22 4.91
C PRO A 74 29.23 -25.35 4.00
N ASN A 75 28.45 -26.30 4.53
CA ASN A 75 27.96 -27.48 3.83
C ASN A 75 26.86 -27.20 2.78
N GLY A 76 26.99 -27.82 1.61
CA GLY A 76 26.01 -27.77 0.53
C GLY A 76 26.08 -26.48 -0.30
N LEU A 77 27.22 -25.78 -0.27
CA LEU A 77 27.48 -24.54 -1.00
C LEU A 77 28.65 -24.70 -1.98
N GLU A 78 28.77 -23.76 -2.92
CA GLU A 78 29.93 -23.67 -3.81
C GLU A 78 31.23 -23.58 -3.02
N ALA A 79 32.21 -24.41 -3.39
CA ALA A 79 33.44 -24.53 -2.65
C ALA A 79 34.32 -23.27 -2.74
N THR A 80 34.34 -22.64 -3.90
CA THR A 80 35.04 -21.38 -4.16
C THR A 80 34.50 -20.21 -3.33
N SER A 81 33.21 -20.23 -2.96
CA SER A 81 32.61 -19.21 -2.09
C SER A 81 32.91 -19.43 -0.61
N ASN A 82 33.51 -20.57 -0.23
CA ASN A 82 33.71 -20.99 1.15
C ASN A 82 35.18 -21.33 1.49
N LEU A 83 36.12 -20.87 0.65
CA LEU A 83 37.56 -21.12 0.85
C LEU A 83 38.05 -20.69 2.24
N GLY A 84 37.47 -19.64 2.82
CA GLY A 84 37.82 -19.17 4.17
C GLY A 84 37.63 -20.19 5.29
N TYR A 85 36.75 -21.20 5.10
CA TYR A 85 36.50 -22.24 6.10
C TYR A 85 37.47 -23.43 6.02
N LEU A 86 38.24 -23.51 4.94
CA LEU A 86 39.05 -24.69 4.63
C LEU A 86 40.47 -24.49 5.13
N VAL A 87 40.94 -25.48 5.90
CA VAL A 87 42.31 -25.55 6.42
C VAL A 87 42.97 -26.87 6.03
N GLN A 88 44.20 -26.79 5.55
CA GLN A 88 45.06 -27.92 5.28
C GLN A 88 46.17 -27.98 6.34
N LEU A 89 46.52 -29.19 6.74
CA LEU A 89 47.63 -29.43 7.64
C LEU A 89 48.92 -29.58 6.82
N GLU A 90 49.93 -28.78 7.15
CA GLU A 90 51.29 -28.93 6.62
C GLU A 90 52.26 -29.27 7.76
N SER A 91 53.10 -30.30 7.58
CA SER A 91 54.04 -30.75 8.60
C SER A 91 55.06 -29.66 8.97
N ALA A 92 55.31 -29.49 10.27
CA ALA A 92 56.38 -28.63 10.79
C ALA A 92 57.71 -29.38 11.05
N GLY A 93 57.80 -30.67 10.67
CA GLY A 93 59.00 -31.50 10.85
C GLY A 93 59.07 -32.27 12.18
N GLU A 94 58.07 -32.12 13.05
CA GLU A 94 57.93 -32.86 14.32
C GLU A 94 56.52 -33.45 14.44
N ASP A 95 56.42 -34.62 15.07
CA ASP A 95 55.14 -35.33 15.20
C ASP A 95 54.10 -34.52 15.99
N GLY A 96 52.86 -34.50 15.51
CA GLY A 96 51.76 -33.71 16.08
C GLY A 96 51.89 -32.18 15.96
N LYS A 97 52.90 -31.66 15.24
CA LYS A 97 53.08 -30.21 15.01
C LYS A 97 52.84 -29.84 13.55
N TYR A 98 51.92 -28.91 13.33
CA TYR A 98 51.49 -28.50 12.00
C TYR A 98 51.46 -26.99 11.84
N TYR A 99 51.73 -26.55 10.62
CA TYR A 99 51.23 -25.28 10.13
C TYR A 99 49.79 -25.49 9.62
N LEU A 100 48.88 -24.60 10.02
CA LEU A 100 47.49 -24.60 9.57
C LEU A 100 47.37 -23.62 8.41
N LYS A 101 47.30 -24.14 7.20
CA LYS A 101 47.24 -23.33 5.98
C LYS A 101 45.80 -23.21 5.49
N THR A 102 45.35 -22.00 5.20
CA THR A 102 44.00 -21.76 4.68
C THR A 102 43.96 -21.95 3.17
N ALA A 103 42.77 -22.20 2.61
CA ALA A 103 42.61 -22.25 1.16
C ALA A 103 42.82 -20.88 0.47
N LEU A 104 42.84 -19.78 1.24
CA LEU A 104 43.26 -18.44 0.79
C LEU A 104 44.79 -18.26 0.79
N GLY A 105 45.56 -19.31 1.06
CA GLY A 105 47.02 -19.31 0.94
C GLY A 105 47.79 -18.78 2.15
N ASN A 106 47.11 -18.36 3.22
CA ASN A 106 47.75 -17.86 4.44
C ASN A 106 47.89 -18.97 5.49
N TYR A 107 48.67 -18.71 6.54
CA TYR A 107 48.91 -19.61 7.65
C TYR A 107 48.37 -19.01 8.94
N PHE A 108 47.76 -19.82 9.81
CA PHE A 108 47.33 -19.34 11.12
C PHE A 108 48.51 -18.75 11.90
N SER A 109 48.33 -17.54 12.41
CA SER A 109 49.29 -16.88 13.28
C SER A 109 49.13 -17.37 14.73
N SER A 110 49.97 -16.85 15.63
CA SER A 110 49.88 -17.14 17.06
C SER A 110 48.62 -16.57 17.71
N VAL A 111 48.04 -17.30 18.66
CA VAL A 111 46.96 -16.79 19.54
C VAL A 111 47.48 -16.48 20.95
N THR A 112 46.83 -15.51 21.61
CA THR A 112 47.13 -15.09 22.99
C THR A 112 45.85 -14.95 23.80
N ALA A 113 45.96 -14.78 25.12
CA ALA A 113 44.79 -14.59 26.00
C ALA A 113 43.90 -13.39 25.61
N SER A 114 44.49 -12.32 25.09
CA SER A 114 43.76 -11.09 24.77
C SER A 114 43.33 -10.98 23.31
N LYS A 115 44.09 -11.55 22.38
CA LYS A 115 43.90 -11.41 20.93
C LYS A 115 44.29 -12.65 20.12
N ASN A 116 43.64 -12.77 18.96
CA ASN A 116 44.09 -13.59 17.84
C ASN A 116 44.80 -12.68 16.82
N ASN A 117 45.98 -13.08 16.35
CA ASN A 117 46.73 -12.31 15.35
C ASN A 117 46.34 -12.64 13.89
N GLY A 118 45.33 -13.49 13.68
CA GLY A 118 44.79 -13.78 12.35
C GLY A 118 45.66 -14.77 11.58
N THR A 119 45.91 -14.48 10.30
CA THR A 119 46.72 -15.29 9.40
C THR A 119 47.87 -14.48 8.78
N GLU A 120 48.93 -15.18 8.35
CA GLU A 120 50.14 -14.61 7.77
C GLU A 120 50.45 -15.27 6.41
N ALA A 121 50.95 -14.52 5.44
CA ALA A 121 51.26 -15.05 4.10
C ALA A 121 52.43 -16.05 4.06
N THR A 122 53.25 -16.09 5.10
CA THR A 122 54.43 -16.96 5.19
C THR A 122 54.44 -17.77 6.49
N LYS A 123 55.07 -18.94 6.46
CA LYS A 123 55.26 -19.77 7.65
C LYS A 123 56.11 -19.02 8.67
N GLN A 124 55.59 -18.89 9.88
CA GLN A 124 56.29 -18.31 11.02
C GLN A 124 56.42 -19.36 12.12
N SER A 125 57.57 -19.46 12.78
CA SER A 125 57.77 -20.42 13.88
C SER A 125 56.72 -20.26 15.00
N LYS A 126 56.26 -19.03 15.25
CA LYS A 126 55.19 -18.71 16.20
C LYS A 126 53.79 -19.18 15.75
N GLY A 127 53.60 -19.51 14.48
CA GLY A 127 52.36 -20.00 13.88
C GLY A 127 52.24 -21.53 13.86
N ILE A 128 53.15 -22.26 14.52
CA ILE A 128 53.08 -23.73 14.64
C ILE A 128 52.03 -24.09 15.70
N TYR A 129 51.15 -25.04 15.37
CA TYR A 129 50.17 -25.59 16.29
C TYR A 129 50.51 -27.04 16.65
N THR A 130 50.59 -27.33 17.95
CA THR A 130 50.60 -28.70 18.46
C THR A 130 49.15 -29.18 18.55
N ILE A 131 48.81 -30.26 17.85
CA ILE A 131 47.46 -30.82 17.82
C ILE A 131 47.46 -32.16 18.53
N ALA A 132 46.68 -32.29 19.61
CA ALA A 132 46.66 -33.49 20.46
C ALA A 132 45.23 -33.93 20.80
N LYS A 133 44.99 -35.24 20.90
CA LYS A 133 43.68 -35.82 21.22
C LYS A 133 43.26 -35.50 22.66
N PHE A 134 41.97 -35.30 22.90
CA PHE A 134 41.41 -35.31 24.26
C PHE A 134 41.22 -36.75 24.74
N SER A 135 42.02 -37.20 25.71
CA SER A 135 41.82 -38.47 26.46
C SER A 135 41.47 -39.69 25.60
N ASN A 136 42.14 -39.87 24.45
CA ASN A 136 41.91 -40.93 23.45
C ASN A 136 40.52 -40.93 22.76
N THR A 137 39.70 -39.91 22.95
CA THR A 137 38.42 -39.77 22.23
C THR A 137 38.68 -39.43 20.77
N ALA A 138 38.27 -40.31 19.85
CA ALA A 138 38.44 -40.10 18.41
C ALA A 138 37.66 -38.88 17.91
N GLY A 139 38.27 -38.04 17.07
CA GLY A 139 37.62 -36.86 16.49
C GLY A 139 37.69 -35.57 17.32
N HIS A 140 38.22 -35.63 18.54
CA HIS A 140 38.33 -34.52 19.48
C HIS A 140 39.79 -34.08 19.66
N TRP A 141 40.06 -32.81 19.40
CA TRP A 141 41.41 -32.26 19.29
C TRP A 141 41.56 -30.98 20.12
N SER A 142 42.69 -30.88 20.81
CA SER A 142 43.21 -29.66 21.41
C SER A 142 44.27 -29.08 20.47
N LEU A 143 44.20 -27.77 20.21
CA LEU A 143 45.13 -27.07 19.34
C LEU A 143 45.90 -26.05 20.18
N ARG A 144 47.21 -26.23 20.34
CA ARG A 144 48.07 -25.36 21.16
C ARG A 144 49.06 -24.60 20.28
N SER A 145 48.89 -23.29 20.20
CA SER A 145 49.72 -22.39 19.41
C SER A 145 51.08 -22.15 20.07
N ASN A 146 52.16 -22.38 19.31
CA ASN A 146 53.56 -22.28 19.71
C ASN A 146 53.88 -22.97 21.06
N GLY A 147 53.14 -24.05 21.38
CA GLY A 147 53.28 -24.74 22.67
C GLY A 147 52.87 -23.93 23.91
N MET A 148 52.24 -22.76 23.75
CA MET A 148 51.88 -21.85 24.85
C MET A 148 50.37 -21.83 25.12
N TYR A 149 49.57 -21.35 24.16
CA TYR A 149 48.14 -21.09 24.35
C TYR A 149 47.25 -22.05 23.54
N TYR A 150 46.25 -22.65 24.19
CA TYR A 150 45.19 -23.45 23.57
C TYR A 150 44.18 -22.56 22.86
N LEU A 151 43.85 -22.90 21.62
CA LEU A 151 42.82 -22.24 20.83
C LEU A 151 41.45 -22.37 21.52
N GLN A 152 40.75 -21.26 21.70
CA GLN A 152 39.51 -21.19 22.47
C GLN A 152 38.42 -20.40 21.74
N ASP A 153 37.20 -20.93 21.73
CA ASP A 153 35.98 -20.15 21.49
C ASP A 153 35.59 -19.40 22.77
N ASN A 154 35.84 -18.09 22.80
CA ASN A 154 35.42 -17.23 23.90
C ASN A 154 34.14 -16.49 23.54
N ASN A 155 33.02 -17.20 23.60
CA ASN A 155 31.68 -16.70 23.32
C ASN A 155 31.56 -16.01 21.94
N GLY A 156 32.05 -16.67 20.89
CA GLY A 156 32.03 -16.18 19.51
C GLY A 156 33.28 -15.43 19.10
N THR A 157 34.25 -15.22 20.00
CA THR A 157 35.56 -14.64 19.67
C THR A 157 36.66 -15.69 19.79
N LEU A 158 37.47 -15.86 18.74
CA LEU A 158 38.61 -16.77 18.74
C LEU A 158 39.78 -16.14 19.50
N LYS A 159 40.26 -16.77 20.58
CA LYS A 159 41.43 -16.32 21.39
C LYS A 159 42.23 -17.53 21.91
N GLY A 160 43.33 -17.27 22.62
CA GLY A 160 44.14 -18.30 23.28
C GLY A 160 43.83 -18.46 24.77
N SER A 161 44.15 -19.63 25.35
CA SER A 161 44.00 -19.93 26.77
C SER A 161 45.24 -20.65 27.30
N SER A 162 45.71 -20.35 28.51
CA SER A 162 46.83 -21.10 29.11
C SER A 162 46.42 -22.48 29.66
N SER A 163 45.12 -22.77 29.74
CA SER A 163 44.58 -24.03 30.26
C SER A 163 44.09 -24.96 29.11
N PRO A 164 44.37 -26.28 29.18
CA PRO A 164 44.02 -27.26 28.15
C PRO A 164 42.52 -27.45 27.89
N GLY A 165 41.65 -27.07 28.84
CA GLY A 165 40.20 -27.29 28.74
C GLY A 165 39.76 -28.73 29.00
N SER A 166 38.53 -29.07 28.58
CA SER A 166 37.88 -30.37 28.80
C SER A 166 37.11 -30.81 27.55
N LEU A 167 36.85 -32.12 27.45
CA LEU A 167 35.98 -32.71 26.42
C LEU A 167 34.59 -32.04 26.45
N GLY A 168 34.03 -31.74 25.28
CA GLY A 168 32.76 -31.01 25.10
C GLY A 168 32.83 -29.52 25.44
N GLY A 169 34.01 -28.99 25.77
CA GLY A 169 34.20 -27.59 26.17
C GLY A 169 34.61 -26.66 25.03
N ASN A 170 34.83 -25.39 25.37
CA ASN A 170 35.18 -24.33 24.42
C ASN A 170 36.61 -24.37 23.84
N ARG A 171 37.39 -25.41 24.15
CA ARG A 171 38.72 -25.72 23.59
C ARG A 171 38.75 -27.10 22.94
N ASP A 172 37.60 -27.77 22.86
CA ASP A 172 37.42 -29.05 22.20
C ASP A 172 37.04 -28.81 20.74
N TRP A 173 37.95 -29.16 19.83
CA TRP A 173 37.82 -28.91 18.40
C TRP A 173 37.72 -30.21 17.62
N SER A 174 36.87 -30.24 16.61
CA SER A 174 36.87 -31.26 15.57
C SER A 174 37.56 -30.72 14.33
N LEU A 175 38.44 -31.53 13.73
CA LEU A 175 38.82 -31.37 12.33
C LEU A 175 37.94 -32.32 11.53
N ARG A 176 37.07 -31.79 10.67
CA ARG A 176 36.17 -32.57 9.82
C ARG A 176 36.69 -32.55 8.40
N GLU A 177 36.88 -33.71 7.78
CA GLU A 177 37.37 -33.76 6.40
C GLU A 177 36.39 -33.06 5.45
N ALA A 178 36.90 -32.24 4.54
CA ALA A 178 36.10 -31.60 3.52
C ALA A 178 35.94 -32.53 2.31
N VAL A 179 34.68 -32.79 1.95
CA VAL A 179 34.35 -33.65 0.81
C VAL A 179 33.83 -32.77 -0.33
N LEU A 180 34.55 -32.76 -1.44
CA LEU A 180 34.22 -32.03 -2.65
C LEU A 180 33.40 -32.92 -3.60
N LYS A 181 32.21 -32.48 -4.00
CA LYS A 181 31.30 -33.21 -4.90
C LYS A 181 31.01 -32.38 -6.13
N ASN A 182 30.84 -32.98 -7.32
CA ASN A 182 30.33 -32.19 -8.44
C ASN A 182 28.85 -31.88 -8.21
N VAL A 183 28.41 -30.72 -8.71
CA VAL A 183 26.97 -30.38 -8.73
C VAL A 183 26.16 -31.43 -9.49
N SER A 184 26.72 -31.96 -10.59
CA SER A 184 26.13 -33.01 -11.42
C SER A 184 25.88 -34.32 -10.67
N ASP A 185 26.58 -34.56 -9.57
CA ASP A 185 26.49 -35.80 -8.80
C ASP A 185 25.41 -35.69 -7.70
N LEU A 186 24.85 -34.49 -7.48
CA LEU A 186 23.76 -34.31 -6.52
C LEU A 186 22.44 -34.75 -7.13
N THR A 187 21.69 -35.51 -6.34
CA THR A 187 20.34 -35.95 -6.66
C THR A 187 19.41 -35.76 -5.47
N GLY A 188 18.11 -35.87 -5.71
CA GLY A 188 17.08 -35.81 -4.67
C GLY A 188 17.17 -34.59 -3.75
N THR A 189 16.96 -34.83 -2.45
CA THR A 189 16.96 -33.78 -1.43
C THR A 189 18.29 -33.02 -1.32
N ALA A 190 19.42 -33.66 -1.67
CA ALA A 190 20.72 -32.99 -1.62
C ALA A 190 20.83 -31.90 -2.69
N TYR A 191 20.37 -32.18 -3.91
CA TYR A 191 20.31 -31.20 -5.00
C TYR A 191 19.38 -30.04 -4.68
N ILE A 192 18.18 -30.34 -4.17
CA ILE A 192 17.19 -29.34 -3.78
C ILE A 192 17.77 -28.40 -2.71
N LYS A 193 18.37 -28.94 -1.66
CA LYS A 193 19.00 -28.14 -0.60
C LYS A 193 20.11 -27.23 -1.13
N TYR A 194 20.91 -27.71 -2.08
CA TYR A 194 21.94 -26.90 -2.72
C TYR A 194 21.33 -25.70 -3.47
N ILE A 195 20.33 -25.91 -4.32
CA ILE A 195 19.69 -24.81 -5.06
C ILE A 195 19.05 -23.81 -4.12
N LEU A 196 18.29 -24.30 -3.13
CA LEU A 196 17.61 -23.45 -2.17
C LEU A 196 18.58 -22.63 -1.31
N ASN A 197 19.78 -23.15 -1.03
CA ASN A 197 20.82 -22.42 -0.32
C ASN A 197 21.58 -21.43 -1.23
N LYS A 198 21.81 -21.80 -2.50
CA LYS A 198 22.50 -20.95 -3.47
C LYS A 198 21.66 -19.76 -3.91
N GLY A 199 20.36 -19.95 -4.13
CA GLY A 199 19.46 -18.93 -4.69
C GLY A 199 19.80 -18.56 -6.13
N GLY A 200 19.39 -17.36 -6.55
CA GLY A 200 19.67 -16.80 -7.87
C GLY A 200 18.64 -17.17 -8.93
N LEU A 201 19.04 -17.15 -10.20
CA LEU A 201 18.12 -17.41 -11.32
C LEU A 201 17.78 -18.89 -11.43
N VAL A 202 16.48 -19.21 -11.42
CA VAL A 202 15.94 -20.56 -11.55
C VAL A 202 14.82 -20.64 -12.58
N ARG A 203 14.63 -21.83 -13.16
CA ARG A 203 13.42 -22.23 -13.90
C ARG A 203 12.67 -23.29 -13.12
N LEU A 204 11.35 -23.26 -13.23
CA LEU A 204 10.45 -24.21 -12.60
C LEU A 204 9.66 -24.94 -13.69
N ALA A 205 9.92 -26.23 -13.90
CA ALA A 205 9.20 -27.04 -14.87
C ALA A 205 8.29 -28.05 -14.15
N ASN A 206 7.05 -28.22 -14.62
CA ASN A 206 6.09 -29.07 -13.93
C ASN A 206 6.32 -30.55 -14.22
N ARG A 207 6.17 -31.44 -13.23
CA ARG A 207 6.34 -32.89 -13.44
C ARG A 207 5.24 -33.50 -14.31
N ARG A 208 3.99 -33.06 -14.16
CA ARG A 208 2.85 -33.54 -14.96
C ARG A 208 3.05 -33.21 -16.45
N LEU A 209 3.58 -32.01 -16.72
CA LEU A 209 3.86 -31.51 -18.06
C LEU A 209 5.30 -30.99 -18.12
N PRO A 210 6.29 -31.86 -18.37
CA PRO A 210 7.73 -31.51 -18.29
C PRO A 210 8.19 -30.45 -19.28
N ASN A 211 7.40 -30.17 -20.31
CA ASN A 211 7.62 -29.12 -21.29
C ASN A 211 6.93 -27.79 -20.91
N ALA A 212 6.30 -27.71 -19.73
CA ALA A 212 5.65 -26.50 -19.24
C ALA A 212 6.46 -25.86 -18.10
N ASN A 213 6.95 -24.65 -18.34
CA ASN A 213 7.62 -23.83 -17.33
C ASN A 213 6.62 -22.87 -16.68
N LEU A 214 6.84 -22.57 -15.40
CA LEU A 214 6.16 -21.47 -14.73
C LEU A 214 6.65 -20.14 -15.32
N ALA A 215 5.74 -19.34 -15.85
CA ALA A 215 6.04 -18.05 -16.44
C ALA A 215 5.10 -16.96 -15.93
N GLN A 216 5.48 -15.71 -16.11
CA GLN A 216 4.56 -14.58 -16.02
C GLN A 216 4.33 -13.96 -17.40
N ILE A 217 3.08 -13.97 -17.85
CA ILE A 217 2.67 -13.36 -19.12
C ILE A 217 1.65 -12.26 -18.81
N GLY A 218 2.01 -11.02 -19.10
CA GLY A 218 1.22 -9.86 -18.68
C GLY A 218 1.08 -9.81 -17.16
N ASP A 219 -0.18 -9.79 -16.70
CA ASP A 219 -0.56 -9.75 -15.30
C ASP A 219 -0.83 -11.14 -14.68
N GLN A 220 -0.61 -12.22 -15.43
CA GLN A 220 -0.85 -13.59 -14.94
C GLN A 220 0.44 -14.39 -14.79
N ALA A 221 0.55 -15.13 -13.70
CA ALA A 221 1.41 -16.31 -13.64
C ALA A 221 0.68 -17.53 -14.20
N GLN A 222 1.35 -18.29 -15.06
CA GLN A 222 0.78 -19.44 -15.75
C GLN A 222 1.85 -20.43 -16.22
N GLY A 223 1.43 -21.64 -16.61
CA GLY A 223 2.28 -22.56 -17.36
C GLY A 223 2.41 -22.14 -18.82
N THR A 224 3.62 -22.21 -19.37
CA THR A 224 3.89 -21.98 -20.80
C THR A 224 4.87 -23.00 -21.35
N GLN A 225 4.86 -23.21 -22.66
CA GLN A 225 5.84 -24.08 -23.31
C GLN A 225 7.27 -23.59 -23.01
N ALA A 226 8.14 -24.52 -22.61
CA ALA A 226 9.51 -24.24 -22.22
C ALA A 226 10.31 -23.58 -23.36
N GLN A 227 10.91 -22.42 -23.06
CA GLN A 227 11.77 -21.65 -23.95
C GLN A 227 13.03 -21.21 -23.20
N GLU A 228 14.21 -21.59 -23.70
CA GLU A 228 15.47 -21.31 -22.99
C GLU A 228 15.84 -19.82 -22.94
N SER A 229 15.45 -19.04 -23.95
CA SER A 229 15.79 -17.61 -24.05
C SER A 229 14.72 -16.68 -23.45
N ASP A 230 13.68 -17.21 -22.82
CA ASP A 230 12.56 -16.42 -22.32
C ASP A 230 12.73 -16.06 -20.83
N LEU A 231 12.98 -14.78 -20.55
CA LEU A 231 13.08 -14.26 -19.18
C LEU A 231 11.75 -14.31 -18.42
N ALA A 232 10.61 -14.36 -19.12
CA ALA A 232 9.30 -14.52 -18.46
C ALA A 232 9.18 -15.86 -17.73
N GLN A 233 10.00 -16.86 -18.10
CA GLN A 233 10.04 -18.20 -17.49
C GLN A 233 11.12 -18.33 -16.40
N VAL A 234 11.87 -17.26 -16.14
CA VAL A 234 12.98 -17.25 -15.18
C VAL A 234 12.56 -16.49 -13.93
N TRP A 235 12.94 -17.03 -12.77
CA TRP A 235 12.61 -16.48 -11.47
C TRP A 235 13.89 -16.28 -10.65
N ILE A 236 14.00 -15.16 -9.96
CA ILE A 236 15.02 -14.90 -8.94
C ILE A 236 14.54 -15.53 -7.63
N LEU A 237 15.22 -16.59 -7.21
CA LEU A 237 15.01 -17.26 -5.93
C LEU A 237 15.86 -16.58 -4.85
N ALA A 238 15.20 -16.06 -3.81
CA ALA A 238 15.86 -15.47 -2.66
C ALA A 238 15.28 -16.00 -1.34
N LYS A 239 16.10 -15.99 -0.28
CA LYS A 239 15.64 -16.28 1.08
C LYS A 239 14.74 -15.15 1.60
N ASN A 240 13.63 -15.50 2.24
CA ASN A 240 12.70 -14.56 2.85
C ASN A 240 12.27 -15.07 4.22
N GLY A 241 12.99 -14.65 5.27
CA GLY A 241 12.81 -15.19 6.62
C GLY A 241 13.10 -16.69 6.69
N ASP A 242 12.15 -17.45 7.22
CA ASP A 242 12.15 -18.91 7.28
C ASP A 242 11.80 -19.57 5.93
N GLY A 243 11.25 -18.81 4.98
CA GLY A 243 10.86 -19.26 3.64
C GLY A 243 11.72 -18.65 2.52
N TYR A 244 11.07 -18.45 1.38
CA TYR A 244 11.66 -17.97 0.13
C TYR A 244 10.75 -16.94 -0.54
N SER A 245 11.27 -16.24 -1.53
CA SER A 245 10.50 -15.46 -2.50
C SER A 245 10.96 -15.82 -3.92
N LEU A 246 10.01 -15.86 -4.85
CA LEU A 246 10.28 -16.02 -6.28
C LEU A 246 9.87 -14.74 -6.99
N ARG A 247 10.83 -14.02 -7.58
CA ARG A 247 10.59 -12.78 -8.33
C ARG A 247 10.80 -13.05 -9.81
N ASN A 248 9.82 -12.75 -10.66
CA ASN A 248 9.95 -12.95 -12.08
C ASN A 248 11.05 -12.05 -12.66
N ALA A 249 11.94 -12.63 -13.47
CA ALA A 249 13.13 -11.95 -13.98
C ALA A 249 12.81 -10.94 -15.09
N SER A 250 11.66 -11.04 -15.78
CA SER A 250 11.28 -10.07 -16.82
C SER A 250 10.48 -8.90 -16.26
N THR A 251 9.61 -9.14 -15.29
CA THR A 251 8.67 -8.12 -14.77
C THR A 251 9.07 -7.54 -13.42
N GLY A 252 9.90 -8.26 -12.65
CA GLY A 252 10.21 -7.91 -11.26
C GLY A 252 9.05 -8.12 -10.28
N SER A 253 7.94 -8.73 -10.70
CA SER A 253 6.81 -9.07 -9.81
C SER A 253 7.10 -10.38 -9.08
N TYR A 254 6.54 -10.56 -7.89
CA TYR A 254 6.71 -11.74 -7.07
C TYR A 254 5.58 -12.73 -7.32
N LEU A 255 5.90 -14.03 -7.31
CA LEU A 255 4.89 -15.07 -7.26
C LEU A 255 4.10 -14.90 -5.97
N ASP A 256 2.83 -14.52 -6.10
CA ASP A 256 1.89 -14.47 -4.98
C ASP A 256 1.12 -15.78 -4.93
N SER A 257 0.61 -16.12 -3.76
CA SER A 257 -0.34 -17.21 -3.59
C SER A 257 -1.80 -16.76 -3.66
N GLU A 258 -2.05 -15.46 -3.57
CA GLU A 258 -3.37 -14.89 -3.81
C GLU A 258 -3.89 -15.27 -5.19
N SER A 259 -5.22 -15.35 -5.31
CA SER A 259 -5.87 -15.75 -6.56
C SER A 259 -5.29 -17.03 -7.17
N ASN A 260 -5.06 -18.06 -6.34
CA ASN A 260 -4.63 -19.37 -6.82
C ASN A 260 -3.26 -19.38 -7.52
N PHE A 261 -2.32 -18.55 -7.04
CA PHE A 261 -1.02 -18.30 -7.64
C PHE A 261 -1.03 -17.63 -9.02
N ARG A 262 -2.18 -17.08 -9.46
CA ARG A 262 -2.30 -16.48 -10.79
C ARG A 262 -1.94 -15.03 -10.86
N GLN A 263 -2.05 -14.29 -9.76
CA GLN A 263 -1.85 -12.84 -9.74
C GLN A 263 -0.52 -12.50 -9.07
N PRO A 264 0.53 -12.13 -9.82
CA PRO A 264 1.80 -11.74 -9.24
C PRO A 264 1.67 -10.47 -8.39
N SER A 265 2.45 -10.40 -7.31
CA SER A 265 2.52 -9.26 -6.41
C SER A 265 3.62 -8.28 -6.80
N SER A 266 3.43 -7.01 -6.48
CA SER A 266 4.51 -6.01 -6.59
C SER A 266 5.45 -5.99 -5.37
N SER A 267 5.10 -6.70 -4.30
CA SER A 267 5.90 -6.79 -3.06
C SER A 267 6.37 -8.22 -2.83
N ALA A 268 7.47 -8.38 -2.10
CA ALA A 268 8.01 -9.71 -1.81
C ALA A 268 7.01 -10.55 -1.01
N VAL A 269 6.60 -11.69 -1.58
CA VAL A 269 5.73 -12.67 -0.93
C VAL A 269 6.57 -13.80 -0.36
N LYS A 270 6.30 -14.18 0.88
CA LYS A 270 6.95 -15.33 1.52
C LYS A 270 6.21 -16.61 1.10
N ILE A 271 6.95 -17.55 0.56
CA ILE A 271 6.50 -18.90 0.18
C ILE A 271 7.43 -19.95 0.79
N TYR A 272 6.91 -21.16 0.96
CA TYR A 272 7.65 -22.29 1.50
C TYR A 272 7.98 -23.27 0.38
N ILE A 273 9.24 -23.72 0.32
CA ILE A 273 9.69 -24.68 -0.70
C ILE A 273 10.34 -25.86 -0.01
N GLN A 274 9.87 -27.08 -0.30
CA GLN A 274 10.44 -28.32 0.25
C GLN A 274 10.60 -29.40 -0.82
N ALA A 275 11.35 -30.46 -0.50
CA ALA A 275 11.39 -31.65 -1.33
C ALA A 275 10.01 -32.32 -1.36
N SER A 276 9.53 -32.62 -2.57
CA SER A 276 8.23 -33.27 -2.74
C SER A 276 8.16 -34.61 -1.99
N PRO A 277 7.05 -34.89 -1.29
CA PRO A 277 6.81 -36.19 -0.67
C PRO A 277 6.59 -37.30 -1.71
N ASN A 278 6.35 -36.93 -2.98
CA ASN A 278 6.21 -37.87 -4.11
C ASN A 278 7.55 -38.26 -4.72
N ASN A 279 8.67 -37.78 -4.14
CA ASN A 279 9.99 -38.18 -4.58
C ASN A 279 10.27 -39.65 -4.25
N THR A 280 10.91 -40.36 -5.18
CA THR A 280 11.37 -41.74 -4.99
C THR A 280 12.83 -41.85 -5.40
N GLY A 281 13.65 -42.47 -4.54
CA GLY A 281 15.08 -42.64 -4.79
C GLY A 281 15.80 -41.30 -5.01
N THR A 282 16.20 -41.03 -6.25
CA THR A 282 17.05 -39.90 -6.66
C THR A 282 16.27 -38.71 -7.23
N SER A 283 14.93 -38.74 -7.27
CA SER A 283 14.13 -37.65 -7.87
C SER A 283 14.17 -36.37 -7.03
N SER A 284 14.27 -35.22 -7.70
CA SER A 284 14.58 -33.91 -7.11
C SER A 284 13.43 -32.90 -7.22
N TYR A 285 12.17 -33.34 -7.23
CA TYR A 285 11.03 -32.44 -7.32
C TYR A 285 10.81 -31.67 -6.02
N VAL A 286 10.32 -30.44 -6.14
CA VAL A 286 9.91 -29.58 -5.03
C VAL A 286 8.41 -29.34 -5.05
N ASN A 287 7.84 -29.06 -3.88
CA ASN A 287 6.55 -28.38 -3.79
C ASN A 287 6.78 -26.93 -3.31
N ILE A 288 5.91 -26.03 -3.77
CA ILE A 288 5.88 -24.62 -3.40
C ILE A 288 4.53 -24.36 -2.72
N SER A 289 4.54 -23.85 -1.49
CA SER A 289 3.36 -23.76 -0.61
C SER A 289 3.24 -22.36 0.02
N THR A 290 2.01 -22.01 0.39
CA THR A 290 1.71 -20.83 1.21
C THR A 290 1.98 -21.05 2.69
N GLU A 291 1.88 -22.30 3.14
CA GLU A 291 2.02 -22.70 4.54
C GLU A 291 3.29 -23.51 4.76
N ALA A 292 3.88 -23.35 5.95
CA ALA A 292 5.13 -24.02 6.33
C ALA A 292 4.98 -25.52 6.58
N ASP A 293 3.76 -25.99 6.87
CA ASP A 293 3.46 -27.39 7.17
C ASP A 293 3.07 -28.21 5.93
N PHE A 294 2.77 -27.54 4.80
CA PHE A 294 2.36 -28.16 3.53
C PHE A 294 1.10 -29.05 3.66
N GLU A 295 0.22 -28.74 4.62
CA GLU A 295 -1.02 -29.50 4.83
C GLU A 295 -2.22 -28.85 4.13
N GLY A 296 -3.12 -29.68 3.60
CA GLY A 296 -4.29 -29.24 2.84
C GLY A 296 -3.99 -28.83 1.38
N ASN A 297 -4.87 -27.98 0.82
CA ASN A 297 -4.77 -27.50 -0.56
C ASN A 297 -4.02 -26.16 -0.59
N VAL A 298 -2.71 -26.22 -0.40
CA VAL A 298 -1.85 -25.04 -0.23
C VAL A 298 -0.69 -24.96 -1.23
N CYS A 299 -0.46 -26.02 -2.02
CA CYS A 299 0.65 -26.10 -2.96
C CYS A 299 0.31 -25.58 -4.35
N LEU A 300 1.26 -24.89 -4.98
CA LEU A 300 1.22 -24.50 -6.38
C LEU A 300 1.05 -25.72 -7.28
N ASN A 301 -0.03 -25.75 -8.06
CA ASN A 301 -0.35 -26.83 -8.99
C ASN A 301 -0.52 -26.29 -10.42
N LEU A 302 -0.02 -27.03 -11.41
CA LEU A 302 -0.34 -26.79 -12.82
C LEU A 302 -1.39 -27.79 -13.30
N ASN A 303 -2.51 -27.29 -13.81
CA ASN A 303 -3.58 -28.09 -14.39
C ASN A 303 -3.11 -28.95 -15.57
N GLY A 304 -3.91 -29.98 -15.90
CA GLY A 304 -3.67 -30.82 -17.08
C GLY A 304 -3.73 -30.06 -18.42
N ASP A 305 -4.25 -28.83 -18.46
CA ASP A 305 -4.26 -27.97 -19.66
C ASP A 305 -2.89 -27.33 -19.97
N GLY A 306 -1.93 -27.37 -19.04
CA GLY A 306 -0.59 -26.81 -19.22
C GLY A 306 -0.48 -25.30 -19.04
N THR A 307 -1.54 -24.61 -18.63
CA THR A 307 -1.57 -23.15 -18.46
C THR A 307 -2.11 -22.73 -17.09
N THR A 308 -3.20 -23.35 -16.64
CA THR A 308 -3.96 -22.95 -15.44
C THR A 308 -3.22 -23.31 -14.14
N LEU A 309 -3.00 -22.31 -13.28
CA LEU A 309 -2.51 -22.52 -11.91
C LEU A 309 -3.65 -22.56 -10.89
N TYR A 310 -3.47 -23.36 -9.83
CA TYR A 310 -4.32 -23.38 -8.64
C TYR A 310 -3.62 -23.91 -7.40
N LYS A 311 -4.23 -23.68 -6.22
CA LYS A 311 -3.81 -24.33 -4.96
C LYS A 311 -4.34 -25.76 -4.90
N TRP A 312 -3.48 -26.72 -4.57
CA TRP A 312 -3.85 -28.13 -4.48
C TRP A 312 -3.06 -28.89 -3.40
N ALA A 313 -3.43 -30.15 -3.21
CA ALA A 313 -2.74 -31.07 -2.32
C ALA A 313 -1.28 -31.29 -2.76
N CYS A 314 -0.36 -31.18 -1.80
CA CYS A 314 1.08 -31.38 -2.04
C CYS A 314 1.48 -32.85 -2.24
N LYS A 315 0.68 -33.79 -1.71
CA LYS A 315 0.91 -35.24 -1.73
C LYS A 315 0.08 -35.91 -2.82
N ASN A 316 0.63 -36.97 -3.42
CA ASN A 316 -0.02 -37.83 -4.42
C ASN A 316 -0.47 -37.13 -5.71
N ASP A 317 0.13 -35.99 -6.06
CA ASP A 317 -0.20 -35.27 -7.29
C ASP A 317 1.04 -34.74 -8.02
N GLN A 318 1.15 -35.08 -9.30
CA GLN A 318 2.28 -34.65 -10.14
C GLN A 318 2.18 -33.21 -10.61
N GLY A 319 0.98 -32.60 -10.57
CA GLY A 319 0.79 -31.19 -10.92
C GLY A 319 1.37 -30.26 -9.86
N SER A 320 1.53 -30.72 -8.62
CA SER A 320 2.18 -29.96 -7.54
C SER A 320 3.70 -30.19 -7.46
N ASP A 321 4.24 -31.12 -8.23
CA ASP A 321 5.67 -31.41 -8.30
C ASP A 321 6.34 -30.54 -9.36
N TRP A 322 7.32 -29.74 -8.95
CA TRP A 322 8.11 -28.88 -9.84
C TRP A 322 9.57 -29.30 -9.81
N SER A 323 10.24 -29.37 -10.96
CA SER A 323 11.70 -29.33 -10.97
C SER A 323 12.15 -27.90 -10.75
N ILE A 324 13.27 -27.71 -10.07
CA ILE A 324 13.91 -26.41 -9.90
C ILE A 324 15.33 -26.50 -10.46
N THR A 325 15.62 -25.68 -11.47
CA THR A 325 16.88 -25.77 -12.22
C THR A 325 17.58 -24.41 -12.26
N PRO A 326 18.86 -24.30 -11.89
CA PRO A 326 19.61 -23.05 -11.99
C PRO A 326 19.77 -22.63 -13.45
N VAL A 327 19.69 -21.33 -13.69
CA VAL A 327 19.82 -20.74 -15.02
C VAL A 327 21.22 -20.17 -15.18
N GLN A 328 21.93 -20.59 -16.22
CA GLN A 328 23.31 -20.16 -16.51
C GLN A 328 23.40 -19.29 -17.77
N ASN A 329 22.36 -19.28 -18.61
CA ASN A 329 22.35 -18.51 -19.86
C ASN A 329 21.97 -17.03 -19.68
N PHE A 330 21.73 -16.59 -18.44
CA PHE A 330 21.49 -15.21 -18.05
C PHE A 330 22.37 -14.85 -16.85
N ASN A 331 22.78 -13.59 -16.76
CA ASN A 331 23.52 -13.06 -15.62
C ASN A 331 22.55 -12.38 -14.63
N LEU A 332 22.64 -12.73 -13.35
CA LEU A 332 21.76 -12.19 -12.30
C LEU A 332 21.92 -10.68 -12.13
N GLU A 333 23.15 -10.16 -12.12
CA GLU A 333 23.41 -8.73 -11.94
C GLU A 333 22.85 -7.91 -13.11
N GLU A 334 22.96 -8.41 -14.34
CA GLU A 334 22.39 -7.76 -15.53
C GLU A 334 20.85 -7.78 -15.50
N VAL A 335 20.24 -8.89 -15.07
CA VAL A 335 18.79 -8.99 -14.88
C VAL A 335 18.32 -7.99 -13.82
N GLU A 336 18.95 -7.95 -12.65
CA GLU A 336 18.61 -7.00 -11.58
C GLU A 336 18.79 -5.54 -12.01
N ALA A 337 19.85 -5.24 -12.76
CA ALA A 337 20.08 -3.91 -13.33
C ALA A 337 19.02 -3.55 -14.38
N GLY A 338 18.61 -4.48 -15.22
CA GLY A 338 17.53 -4.30 -16.20
C GLY A 338 16.19 -4.01 -15.52
N LEU A 339 15.85 -4.76 -14.47
CA LEU A 339 14.66 -4.50 -13.64
C LEU A 339 14.72 -3.11 -12.99
N LEU A 340 15.87 -2.71 -12.44
CA LEU A 340 16.06 -1.38 -11.87
C LEU A 340 15.89 -0.27 -12.92
N ALA A 341 16.41 -0.46 -14.13
CA ALA A 341 16.28 0.49 -15.23
C ALA A 341 14.81 0.68 -15.67
N SER A 342 14.05 -0.41 -15.69
CA SER A 342 12.61 -0.44 -15.97
C SER A 342 11.74 0.03 -14.80
N SER A 343 12.31 0.33 -13.64
CA SER A 343 11.57 0.88 -12.50
C SER A 343 10.82 2.15 -12.91
N LYS A 344 9.51 2.16 -12.66
CA LYS A 344 8.67 3.36 -12.83
C LYS A 344 9.07 4.50 -11.90
N TYR A 345 9.59 4.16 -10.72
CA TYR A 345 10.13 5.13 -9.78
C TYR A 345 11.56 5.49 -10.16
N LYS A 346 11.97 6.73 -9.85
CA LYS A 346 13.28 7.29 -10.17
C LYS A 346 14.00 7.77 -8.91
N THR A 347 15.29 8.08 -9.08
CA THR A 347 16.04 8.74 -8.02
C THR A 347 15.49 10.15 -7.81
N PRO A 348 15.13 10.55 -6.58
CA PRO A 348 14.61 11.89 -6.31
C PRO A 348 15.69 12.94 -6.52
N VAL A 349 15.37 13.99 -7.27
CA VAL A 349 16.26 15.11 -7.62
C VAL A 349 15.53 16.43 -7.37
N ALA A 350 16.25 17.43 -6.86
CA ALA A 350 15.69 18.76 -6.66
C ALA A 350 15.24 19.40 -7.98
N GLY A 351 14.12 20.13 -7.95
CA GLY A 351 13.58 20.86 -9.11
C GLY A 351 12.80 20.02 -10.12
N LYS A 352 12.73 18.70 -9.93
CA LYS A 352 11.84 17.81 -10.70
C LYS A 352 10.47 17.69 -10.04
N TYR A 353 9.49 17.19 -10.80
CA TYR A 353 8.12 16.98 -10.33
C TYR A 353 7.84 15.49 -10.15
N TYR A 354 7.17 15.18 -9.05
CA TYR A 354 6.91 13.81 -8.66
C TYR A 354 5.48 13.62 -8.21
N ARG A 355 4.93 12.45 -8.56
CA ARG A 355 3.87 11.81 -7.79
C ARG A 355 4.52 10.83 -6.82
N MET A 356 4.20 10.94 -5.54
CA MET A 356 4.81 10.09 -4.50
C MET A 356 3.85 8.96 -4.11
N GLN A 357 4.14 7.73 -4.55
CA GLN A 357 3.27 6.59 -4.30
C GLN A 357 3.69 5.81 -3.05
N ASN A 358 2.74 5.52 -2.17
CA ASN A 358 2.90 4.58 -1.08
C ASN A 358 2.86 3.13 -1.60
N LEU A 359 3.84 2.31 -1.22
CA LEU A 359 3.95 0.96 -1.76
C LEU A 359 2.93 -0.03 -1.19
N ASN A 360 2.45 0.20 0.04
CA ASN A 360 1.49 -0.72 0.67
C ASN A 360 0.09 -0.54 0.10
N TYR A 361 -0.42 0.69 0.10
CA TYR A 361 -1.80 0.99 -0.28
C TYR A 361 -1.97 1.38 -1.75
N LYS A 362 -0.86 1.50 -2.51
CA LYS A 362 -0.85 1.94 -3.92
C LYS A 362 -1.45 3.33 -4.16
N SER A 363 -1.62 4.10 -3.09
CA SER A 363 -2.12 5.47 -3.06
C SER A 363 -1.00 6.49 -3.23
N TYR A 364 -1.34 7.71 -3.62
CA TYR A 364 -0.45 8.83 -3.87
C TYR A 364 -0.60 9.92 -2.80
N MET A 365 0.51 10.54 -2.41
CA MET A 365 0.53 11.62 -1.44
C MET A 365 -0.17 12.87 -1.97
N ASN A 366 -1.06 13.43 -1.16
CA ASN A 366 -1.88 14.60 -1.49
C ASN A 366 -1.91 15.59 -0.33
N GLU A 367 -2.02 16.88 -0.64
CA GLU A 367 -2.36 17.92 0.34
C GLU A 367 -3.86 18.26 0.30
N GLY A 368 -4.50 18.34 1.48
CA GLY A 368 -5.81 18.96 1.63
C GLY A 368 -5.74 20.46 1.40
N ILE A 369 -6.43 20.95 0.36
CA ILE A 369 -6.34 22.35 -0.09
C ILE A 369 -6.74 23.36 1.00
N THR A 370 -7.72 23.03 1.84
CA THR A 370 -8.21 23.89 2.93
C THR A 370 -7.69 23.47 4.30
N SER A 371 -7.59 22.16 4.57
CA SER A 371 -7.13 21.64 5.87
C SER A 371 -5.62 21.69 6.04
N HIS A 372 -4.87 21.76 4.93
CA HIS A 372 -3.41 21.62 4.86
C HIS A 372 -2.88 20.31 5.46
N GLY A 373 -3.75 19.34 5.75
CA GLY A 373 -3.39 17.99 6.18
C GLY A 373 -2.94 17.16 4.99
N VAL A 374 -1.91 16.35 5.18
CA VAL A 374 -1.37 15.48 4.12
C VAL A 374 -1.94 14.08 4.27
N GLY A 375 -2.45 13.55 3.16
CA GLY A 375 -3.08 12.25 3.07
C GLY A 375 -2.54 11.42 1.91
N CYS A 376 -3.08 10.22 1.77
CA CYS A 376 -2.88 9.36 0.63
C CYS A 376 -4.22 9.09 -0.05
N GLU A 377 -4.27 9.08 -1.37
CA GLU A 377 -5.50 8.81 -2.10
C GLU A 377 -5.21 8.10 -3.43
N GLY A 378 -6.24 7.63 -4.12
CA GLY A 378 -6.08 7.05 -5.46
C GLY A 378 -5.46 8.05 -6.43
N LEU A 379 -4.84 7.54 -7.50
CA LEU A 379 -4.26 8.38 -8.54
C LEU A 379 -5.35 9.30 -9.15
N ASN A 380 -5.07 10.59 -9.17
CA ASN A 380 -5.87 11.57 -9.92
C ASN A 380 -4.91 12.48 -10.69
N GLU A 381 -4.76 12.20 -11.99
CA GLU A 381 -3.77 12.88 -12.81
C GLU A 381 -4.06 14.37 -13.00
N ASP A 382 -5.33 14.76 -12.89
CA ASP A 382 -5.77 16.16 -13.03
C ASP A 382 -5.62 16.97 -11.72
N LYS A 383 -5.32 16.31 -10.60
CA LYS A 383 -5.23 16.96 -9.28
C LYS A 383 -3.82 17.46 -9.01
N LEU A 384 -3.60 18.76 -9.23
CA LEU A 384 -2.30 19.40 -8.98
C LEU A 384 -1.78 19.20 -7.54
N ALA A 385 -2.66 19.02 -6.56
CA ALA A 385 -2.29 18.78 -5.16
C ALA A 385 -1.64 17.40 -4.89
N GLN A 386 -1.64 16.47 -5.86
CA GLN A 386 -0.87 15.21 -5.79
C GLN A 386 0.57 15.33 -6.28
N TYR A 387 0.95 16.50 -6.81
CA TYR A 387 2.26 16.72 -7.39
C TYR A 387 3.14 17.52 -6.45
N TRP A 388 4.37 17.03 -6.28
CA TRP A 388 5.34 17.56 -5.35
C TRP A 388 6.64 17.86 -6.08
N THR A 389 7.31 18.94 -5.68
CA THR A 389 8.69 19.20 -6.05
C THR A 389 9.59 19.15 -4.83
N LEU A 390 10.86 18.81 -5.06
CA LEU A 390 11.88 18.72 -4.02
C LEU A 390 12.77 19.96 -4.09
N VAL A 391 12.98 20.59 -2.94
CA VAL A 391 13.89 21.71 -2.77
C VAL A 391 15.02 21.29 -1.85
N GLN A 392 16.26 21.43 -2.29
CA GLN A 392 17.42 21.06 -1.49
C GLN A 392 17.53 21.98 -0.27
N VAL A 393 17.57 21.39 0.94
CA VAL A 393 17.77 22.14 2.20
C VAL A 393 18.74 21.38 3.09
N GLY A 394 19.95 21.93 3.24
CA GLY A 394 21.05 21.25 3.92
C GLY A 394 21.35 19.89 3.25
N GLY A 395 21.45 18.83 4.06
CA GLY A 395 21.68 17.46 3.58
C GLY A 395 20.41 16.70 3.14
N GLY A 396 19.25 17.35 3.12
CA GLY A 396 17.97 16.71 2.78
C GLY A 396 17.11 17.56 1.85
N TYR A 397 15.81 17.23 1.76
CA TYR A 397 14.85 17.89 0.88
C TYR A 397 13.66 18.45 1.65
N ALA A 398 13.30 19.69 1.37
CA ALA A 398 11.95 20.18 1.63
C ALA A 398 11.03 19.69 0.49
N LEU A 399 9.87 19.14 0.84
CA LEU A 399 8.86 18.70 -0.11
C LEU A 399 7.84 19.82 -0.25
N GLN A 400 7.68 20.37 -1.45
CA GLN A 400 6.75 21.46 -1.73
C GLN A 400 5.60 20.95 -2.61
N ASN A 401 4.37 21.24 -2.22
CA ASN A 401 3.19 20.95 -3.02
C ASN A 401 3.09 21.92 -4.20
N LEU A 402 2.82 21.45 -5.41
CA LEU A 402 2.77 22.32 -6.59
C LEU A 402 1.53 23.22 -6.66
N CYS A 403 0.42 22.82 -6.02
CA CYS A 403 -0.84 23.57 -6.00
C CYS A 403 -0.78 24.71 -4.99
N THR A 404 -0.58 24.40 -3.71
CA THR A 404 -0.59 25.41 -2.63
C THR A 404 0.75 26.16 -2.50
N GLN A 405 1.82 25.62 -3.11
CA GLN A 405 3.20 26.09 -2.94
C GLN A 405 3.72 25.99 -1.50
N ARG A 406 3.02 25.25 -0.63
CA ARG A 406 3.40 25.05 0.77
C ARG A 406 4.37 23.88 0.90
N TYR A 407 5.18 23.92 1.94
CA TYR A 407 6.16 22.89 2.26
C TYR A 407 5.64 21.96 3.34
N LEU A 408 5.94 20.67 3.22
CA LEU A 408 5.65 19.69 4.28
C LEU A 408 6.38 20.06 5.58
N THR A 409 5.62 20.20 6.66
CA THR A 409 6.15 20.55 7.99
C THR A 409 6.78 19.33 8.64
N ARG A 410 8.06 19.44 9.01
CA ARG A 410 8.73 18.42 9.84
C ARG A 410 8.13 18.40 11.25
N GLN A 411 8.06 17.22 11.86
CA GLN A 411 7.48 17.03 13.19
C GLN A 411 8.51 16.55 14.22
N GLY A 412 9.78 16.44 13.83
CA GLY A 412 10.84 15.99 14.71
C GLY A 412 10.76 14.49 15.06
N GLY A 413 10.04 13.71 14.25
CA GLY A 413 9.86 12.26 14.48
C GLY A 413 8.72 11.91 15.46
N ALA A 414 7.71 12.76 15.61
CA ALA A 414 6.47 12.41 16.32
C ALA A 414 5.75 11.24 15.62
N LEU A 415 5.27 10.27 16.40
CA LEU A 415 4.52 9.11 15.89
C LEU A 415 3.02 9.40 15.83
N SER A 416 2.30 8.77 14.90
CA SER A 416 0.83 8.82 14.75
C SER A 416 0.22 10.21 14.59
N ARG A 417 1.04 11.20 14.23
CA ARG A 417 0.58 12.57 13.99
C ARG A 417 0.62 12.88 12.50
N GLN A 418 -0.52 13.33 11.98
CA GLN A 418 -0.66 13.71 10.58
C GLN A 418 0.29 14.86 10.25
N TYR A 419 1.00 14.73 9.12
CA TYR A 419 1.80 15.81 8.56
C TYR A 419 0.90 16.87 7.97
N THR A 420 1.29 18.13 8.15
CA THR A 420 0.64 19.29 7.57
C THR A 420 1.63 20.07 6.72
N THR A 421 1.16 21.08 5.99
CA THR A 421 2.04 21.97 5.21
C THR A 421 2.09 23.39 5.79
N GLN A 422 3.17 24.11 5.47
CA GLN A 422 3.43 25.49 5.90
C GLN A 422 3.96 26.34 4.74
N VAL A 423 3.69 27.66 4.78
CA VAL A 423 4.15 28.59 3.73
C VAL A 423 5.67 28.74 3.75
N THR A 424 6.27 28.82 4.94
CA THR A 424 7.70 29.05 5.09
C THR A 424 8.49 27.76 4.83
N MET A 425 9.45 27.82 3.91
CA MET A 425 10.37 26.71 3.67
C MET A 425 11.09 26.30 4.98
N PRO A 426 11.09 25.02 5.36
CA PRO A 426 11.75 24.58 6.57
C PRO A 426 13.27 24.77 6.48
N GLY A 427 13.92 25.08 7.60
CA GLY A 427 15.39 25.24 7.66
C GLY A 427 16.18 23.93 7.59
N GLN A 428 15.51 22.78 7.66
CA GLN A 428 16.10 21.45 7.49
C GLN A 428 15.14 20.56 6.70
N GLY A 429 15.67 19.78 5.75
CA GLY A 429 14.88 18.86 4.94
C GLY A 429 14.73 17.44 5.50
N PHE A 430 13.86 16.66 4.88
CA PHE A 430 13.73 15.21 5.06
C PHE A 430 14.91 14.48 4.42
N THR A 431 15.35 13.39 5.04
CA THR A 431 16.39 12.52 4.46
C THR A 431 15.74 11.43 3.62
N LEU A 432 16.12 11.33 2.34
CA LEU A 432 15.65 10.26 1.46
C LEU A 432 16.65 9.10 1.50
N LYS A 433 16.24 7.99 2.12
CA LYS A 433 17.08 6.79 2.23
C LYS A 433 16.55 5.72 1.29
N ARG A 434 17.32 5.35 0.27
CA ARG A 434 16.98 4.23 -0.62
C ARG A 434 16.80 2.94 0.20
N THR A 435 15.76 2.17 -0.11
CA THR A 435 15.57 0.84 0.50
C THR A 435 16.62 -0.14 -0.02
N THR A 436 16.64 -1.35 0.54
CA THR A 436 17.59 -2.40 0.15
C THR A 436 17.17 -3.16 -1.10
N ASP A 437 16.01 -2.87 -1.72
CA ASP A 437 15.62 -3.53 -2.97
C ASP A 437 16.50 -3.01 -4.12
N GLY A 438 17.38 -3.89 -4.62
CA GLY A 438 18.31 -3.59 -5.69
C GLY A 438 17.64 -3.34 -7.04
N THR A 439 16.39 -3.76 -7.23
CA THR A 439 15.75 -3.77 -8.55
C THR A 439 14.64 -2.72 -8.72
N THR A 440 14.42 -1.85 -7.73
CA THR A 440 13.51 -0.71 -7.86
C THR A 440 14.01 0.51 -7.07
N TYR A 441 13.60 1.71 -7.49
CA TYR A 441 13.93 2.96 -6.79
C TYR A 441 12.86 3.30 -5.77
N THR A 442 12.99 2.76 -4.56
CA THR A 442 12.08 3.08 -3.44
C THR A 442 12.85 3.63 -2.25
N TYR A 443 12.16 4.44 -1.45
CA TYR A 443 12.78 5.27 -0.42
C TYR A 443 11.96 5.28 0.87
N TYR A 444 12.68 5.37 1.99
CA TYR A 444 12.14 5.91 3.22
C TYR A 444 12.32 7.43 3.20
N VAL A 445 11.25 8.17 3.47
CA VAL A 445 11.27 9.64 3.62
C VAL A 445 11.37 9.95 5.11
N ILE A 446 12.59 10.11 5.61
CA ILE A 446 12.90 10.19 7.04
C ILE A 446 12.77 11.63 7.52
N ASP A 447 11.97 11.84 8.56
CA ASP A 447 11.89 13.11 9.28
C ASP A 447 13.01 13.20 10.31
N ASN A 448 13.05 12.30 11.30
CA ASN A 448 14.06 12.31 12.35
C ASN A 448 14.34 10.89 12.88
N GLY A 449 15.62 10.55 13.07
CA GLY A 449 16.03 9.22 13.53
C GLY A 449 15.54 8.11 12.58
N GLN A 450 14.71 7.20 13.09
CA GLN A 450 14.08 6.12 12.31
C GLN A 450 12.61 6.39 11.97
N VAL A 451 12.12 7.60 12.25
CA VAL A 451 10.72 8.00 12.01
C VAL A 451 10.64 8.83 10.73
N GLY A 452 9.63 8.56 9.92
CA GLY A 452 9.40 9.20 8.63
C GLY A 452 7.96 9.12 8.17
N LEU A 453 7.73 9.42 6.90
CA LEU A 453 6.40 9.44 6.31
C LEU A 453 5.83 8.02 6.20
N HIS A 454 4.60 7.84 6.66
CA HIS A 454 3.86 6.59 6.64
C HIS A 454 2.41 6.86 6.26
N CYS A 455 1.84 6.03 5.40
CA CYS A 455 0.41 6.09 5.13
C CYS A 455 -0.33 5.22 6.15
N ASP A 456 -1.24 5.77 6.94
CA ASP A 456 -2.03 4.99 7.89
C ASP A 456 -3.31 4.40 7.25
N GLN A 457 -4.04 3.57 8.01
CA GLN A 457 -5.28 2.94 7.55
C GLN A 457 -6.40 3.96 7.28
N SER A 458 -6.34 5.13 7.90
CA SER A 458 -7.26 6.25 7.67
C SER A 458 -6.85 7.09 6.46
N SER A 459 -5.85 6.65 5.69
CA SER A 459 -5.32 7.36 4.52
C SER A 459 -4.69 8.71 4.84
N ASN A 460 -4.19 8.90 6.06
CA ASN A 460 -3.38 10.05 6.44
C ASN A 460 -1.88 9.74 6.26
N VAL A 461 -1.09 10.77 5.93
CA VAL A 461 0.36 10.67 6.04
C VAL A 461 0.75 11.07 7.45
N VAL A 462 1.23 10.11 8.24
CA VAL A 462 1.61 10.26 9.65
C VAL A 462 3.08 9.91 9.86
N GLY A 463 3.64 10.30 11.01
CA GLY A 463 4.96 9.84 11.42
C GLY A 463 4.93 8.39 11.91
N TRP A 464 5.78 7.53 11.36
CA TRP A 464 5.94 6.15 11.82
C TRP A 464 7.36 5.61 11.61
N ASN A 465 7.63 4.44 12.18
CA ASN A 465 8.87 3.71 11.93
C ASN A 465 9.04 3.41 10.43
N THR A 466 10.25 3.59 9.92
CA THR A 466 10.55 3.46 8.49
C THR A 466 11.03 2.06 8.10
N THR A 467 12.11 1.58 8.71
CA THR A 467 12.86 0.41 8.23
C THR A 467 12.03 -0.87 8.25
N GLY A 468 11.89 -1.53 7.10
CA GLY A 468 11.21 -2.82 6.93
C GLY A 468 9.69 -2.74 6.84
N ILE A 469 9.11 -1.54 6.76
CA ILE A 469 7.65 -1.33 6.76
C ILE A 469 7.19 -0.84 5.38
N SER A 470 6.38 -1.64 4.69
CA SER A 470 5.84 -1.33 3.35
C SER A 470 5.05 -0.03 3.34
N ALA A 471 4.24 0.21 4.37
CA ALA A 471 3.42 1.42 4.51
C ALA A 471 4.24 2.70 4.79
N SER A 472 5.53 2.57 5.09
CA SER A 472 6.49 3.68 5.23
C SER A 472 7.44 3.79 4.01
N THR A 473 7.20 2.98 2.98
CA THR A 473 8.03 2.95 1.76
C THR A 473 7.35 3.69 0.62
N TRP A 474 8.10 4.58 -0.02
CA TRP A 474 7.61 5.49 -1.05
C TRP A 474 8.38 5.35 -2.35
N GLY A 475 7.66 5.35 -3.46
CA GLY A 475 8.20 5.46 -4.81
C GLY A 475 8.00 6.87 -5.36
N PHE A 476 9.03 7.42 -6.00
CA PHE A 476 8.99 8.74 -6.63
C PHE A 476 8.80 8.56 -8.13
N GLU A 477 7.57 8.75 -8.60
CA GLU A 477 7.23 8.70 -10.01
C GLU A 477 7.48 10.07 -10.63
N GLU A 478 8.58 10.21 -11.38
CA GLU A 478 8.91 11.46 -12.07
C GLU A 478 7.89 11.73 -13.18
N VAL A 479 7.41 12.96 -13.24
CA VAL A 479 6.44 13.41 -14.23
C VAL A 479 6.93 14.69 -14.90
N GLU A 480 6.58 14.86 -16.16
CA GLU A 480 6.75 16.11 -16.89
C GLU A 480 5.39 16.80 -16.94
N LEU A 481 5.31 18.03 -16.43
CA LEU A 481 4.08 18.82 -16.35
C LEU A 481 4.24 20.08 -17.18
N SER A 482 3.18 20.49 -17.89
CA SER A 482 3.17 21.77 -18.58
C SER A 482 2.96 22.92 -17.58
N ASP A 483 3.55 24.08 -17.90
CA ASP A 483 3.32 25.30 -17.11
C ASP A 483 1.82 25.67 -17.09
N GLU A 484 1.10 25.42 -18.18
CA GLU A 484 -0.35 25.63 -18.27
C GLU A 484 -1.12 24.78 -17.25
N PHE A 485 -0.77 23.50 -17.09
CA PHE A 485 -1.41 22.63 -16.11
C PHE A 485 -1.18 23.12 -14.67
N ILE A 486 0.07 23.48 -14.36
CA ILE A 486 0.44 24.02 -13.05
C ILE A 486 -0.32 25.33 -12.79
N GLN A 487 -0.35 26.22 -13.77
CA GLN A 487 -1.01 27.52 -13.64
C GLN A 487 -2.52 27.35 -13.44
N LYS A 488 -3.17 26.48 -14.23
CA LYS A 488 -4.60 26.20 -14.10
C LYS A 488 -4.98 25.71 -12.70
N GLY A 489 -4.21 24.77 -12.13
CA GLY A 489 -4.47 24.27 -10.78
C GLY A 489 -4.27 25.33 -9.69
N ARG A 490 -3.33 26.27 -9.89
CA ARG A 490 -3.12 27.41 -8.97
C ARG A 490 -4.21 28.47 -9.10
N ASP A 491 -4.65 28.77 -10.32
CA ASP A 491 -5.69 29.76 -10.59
C ASP A 491 -7.02 29.34 -9.97
N ALA A 492 -7.36 28.05 -10.01
CA ALA A 492 -8.55 27.52 -9.33
C ALA A 492 -8.52 27.77 -7.81
N LEU A 493 -7.37 27.53 -7.16
CA LEU A 493 -7.19 27.80 -5.73
C LEU A 493 -7.23 29.31 -5.42
N ASN A 494 -6.59 30.13 -6.24
CA ASN A 494 -6.59 31.58 -6.10
C ASN A 494 -8.00 32.16 -6.27
N ALA A 495 -8.78 31.65 -7.23
CA ALA A 495 -10.16 32.04 -7.46
C ALA A 495 -11.03 31.73 -6.22
N TYR A 496 -10.90 30.52 -5.65
CA TYR A 496 -11.61 30.16 -4.42
C TYR A 496 -11.21 31.05 -3.23
N THR A 497 -9.91 31.28 -3.03
CA THR A 497 -9.42 32.13 -1.93
C THR A 497 -9.92 33.57 -2.06
N SER A 498 -9.91 34.10 -3.29
CA SER A 498 -10.41 35.44 -3.60
C SER A 498 -11.92 35.54 -3.42
N LEU A 499 -12.67 34.50 -3.83
CA LEU A 499 -14.11 34.39 -3.63
C LEU A 499 -14.47 34.50 -2.15
N VAL A 500 -13.88 33.63 -1.31
CA VAL A 500 -14.18 33.58 0.13
C VAL A 500 -13.83 34.91 0.81
N ALA A 501 -12.71 35.54 0.42
CA ALA A 501 -12.30 36.83 0.99
C ALA A 501 -13.25 38.00 0.62
N ASN A 502 -14.10 37.85 -0.40
CA ASN A 502 -14.96 38.92 -0.92
C ASN A 502 -16.47 38.60 -0.83
N ILE A 503 -16.87 37.56 -0.09
CA ILE A 503 -18.28 37.15 0.06
C ILE A 503 -19.20 38.32 0.44
N ASP A 504 -18.80 39.19 1.38
CA ASP A 504 -19.62 40.32 1.83
C ASP A 504 -19.89 41.34 0.70
N ASN A 505 -18.91 41.56 -0.17
CA ASN A 505 -19.05 42.45 -1.32
C ASN A 505 -20.03 41.84 -2.34
N TYR A 506 -19.92 40.53 -2.60
CA TYR A 506 -20.84 39.84 -3.50
C TYR A 506 -22.26 39.79 -2.94
N ASN A 507 -22.43 39.55 -1.64
CA ASN A 507 -23.73 39.60 -0.97
C ASN A 507 -24.39 40.98 -1.11
N THR A 508 -23.61 42.06 -1.01
CA THR A 508 -24.11 43.42 -1.22
C THR A 508 -24.63 43.61 -2.64
N ALA A 509 -23.87 43.18 -3.65
CA ALA A 509 -24.28 43.24 -5.05
C ALA A 509 -25.51 42.36 -5.34
N LEU A 510 -25.53 41.11 -4.84
CA LEU A 510 -26.67 40.20 -5.00
C LEU A 510 -27.95 40.76 -4.36
N ALA A 511 -27.85 41.39 -3.19
CA ALA A 511 -28.98 42.08 -2.55
C ALA A 511 -29.47 43.29 -3.37
N GLY A 512 -28.63 43.87 -4.23
CA GLY A 512 -29.02 44.86 -5.24
C GLY A 512 -29.93 44.28 -6.32
N LEU A 513 -29.72 43.01 -6.70
CA LEU A 513 -30.37 42.35 -7.82
C LEU A 513 -31.59 41.49 -7.44
N PHE A 514 -31.55 40.80 -6.29
CA PHE A 514 -32.53 39.80 -5.87
C PHE A 514 -33.44 40.29 -4.73
N GLN A 515 -34.63 39.68 -4.63
CA GLN A 515 -35.58 39.91 -3.54
C GLN A 515 -35.23 39.11 -2.28
N ASP A 516 -34.61 37.95 -2.48
CA ASP A 516 -34.28 36.95 -1.48
C ASP A 516 -32.77 36.66 -1.48
N LYS A 517 -32.22 36.24 -0.34
CA LYS A 517 -30.76 35.99 -0.24
C LYS A 517 -30.35 34.66 -0.85
N ALA A 518 -31.30 33.74 -1.05
CA ALA A 518 -31.09 32.53 -1.84
C ALA A 518 -31.01 32.81 -3.35
N CYS A 519 -31.15 34.07 -3.79
CA CYS A 519 -31.00 34.47 -5.18
C CYS A 519 -31.92 33.67 -6.13
N THR A 520 -33.19 33.50 -5.74
CA THR A 520 -34.17 32.71 -6.51
C THR A 520 -35.12 33.58 -7.32
N THR A 521 -35.34 34.82 -6.89
CA THR A 521 -36.27 35.77 -7.53
C THR A 521 -35.62 37.15 -7.67
N LEU A 522 -35.50 37.65 -8.90
CA LEU A 522 -35.01 38.99 -9.16
C LEU A 522 -36.02 40.05 -8.73
N LYS A 523 -35.54 41.23 -8.36
CA LYS A 523 -36.42 42.40 -8.17
C LYS A 523 -37.13 42.73 -9.48
N GLU A 524 -38.35 43.26 -9.39
CA GLU A 524 -39.20 43.49 -10.57
C GLU A 524 -38.54 44.42 -11.60
N ASP A 525 -37.87 45.47 -11.14
CA ASP A 525 -37.13 46.42 -11.98
C ASP A 525 -35.91 45.79 -12.66
N ILE A 526 -35.23 44.87 -11.99
CA ILE A 526 -34.10 44.10 -12.53
C ILE A 526 -34.58 43.04 -13.53
N GLN A 527 -35.67 42.35 -13.23
CA GLN A 527 -36.29 41.35 -14.12
C GLN A 527 -36.78 41.99 -15.44
N ALA A 528 -37.19 43.26 -15.41
CA ALA A 528 -37.66 44.00 -16.57
C ALA A 528 -36.54 44.50 -17.51
N LEU A 529 -35.26 44.46 -17.09
CA LEU A 529 -34.13 44.87 -17.92
C LEU A 529 -33.93 43.92 -19.11
N SER A 530 -33.47 44.45 -20.26
CA SER A 530 -32.87 43.61 -21.30
C SER A 530 -31.55 43.02 -20.80
N ASP A 531 -31.02 41.99 -21.50
CA ASP A 531 -29.74 41.38 -21.11
C ASP A 531 -28.59 42.40 -21.21
N GLU A 532 -28.61 43.29 -22.22
CA GLU A 532 -27.62 44.36 -22.37
C GLU A 532 -27.72 45.40 -21.25
N GLN A 533 -28.94 45.71 -20.80
CA GLN A 533 -29.15 46.61 -19.67
C GLN A 533 -28.71 45.99 -18.34
N LEU A 534 -28.94 44.69 -18.16
CA LEU A 534 -28.46 43.95 -17.01
C LEU A 534 -26.92 43.90 -16.99
N GLU A 535 -26.28 43.65 -18.12
CA GLU A 535 -24.81 43.66 -18.24
C GLU A 535 -24.19 45.04 -17.95
N ALA A 536 -24.94 46.12 -18.15
CA ALA A 536 -24.54 47.48 -17.79
C ALA A 536 -24.83 47.85 -16.32
N ASN A 537 -25.54 47.01 -15.56
CA ASN A 537 -25.86 47.26 -14.16
C ASN A 537 -24.60 47.12 -13.27
N THR A 538 -24.39 48.06 -12.35
CA THR A 538 -23.19 48.10 -11.50
C THR A 538 -23.09 46.92 -10.54
N ASP A 539 -24.21 46.48 -9.97
CA ASP A 539 -24.24 45.33 -9.07
C ASP A 539 -23.96 44.03 -9.85
N TYR A 540 -24.50 43.89 -11.06
CA TYR A 540 -24.19 42.76 -11.93
C TYR A 540 -22.70 42.70 -12.32
N GLN A 541 -22.09 43.85 -12.64
CA GLN A 541 -20.66 43.94 -12.99
C GLN A 541 -19.73 43.63 -11.81
N ALA A 542 -20.19 43.78 -10.56
CA ALA A 542 -19.41 43.47 -9.37
C ALA A 542 -19.30 41.95 -9.10
N LEU A 543 -20.14 41.13 -9.74
CA LEU A 543 -20.19 39.68 -9.55
C LEU A 543 -19.11 38.93 -10.34
N THR A 544 -18.78 37.71 -9.91
CA THR A 544 -17.94 36.79 -10.71
C THR A 544 -18.69 36.28 -11.94
N ALA A 545 -17.97 35.74 -12.93
CA ALA A 545 -18.59 35.18 -14.13
C ALA A 545 -19.63 34.08 -13.83
N ASP A 546 -19.36 33.22 -12.84
CA ASP A 546 -20.29 32.16 -12.42
C ASP A 546 -21.57 32.74 -11.81
N MET A 547 -21.44 33.77 -10.98
CA MET A 547 -22.59 34.46 -10.37
C MET A 547 -23.40 35.23 -11.43
N GLN A 548 -22.73 35.89 -12.37
CA GLN A 548 -23.37 36.56 -13.52
C GLN A 548 -24.18 35.58 -14.36
N ALA A 549 -23.62 34.39 -14.62
CA ALA A 549 -24.32 33.31 -15.31
C ALA A 549 -25.55 32.83 -14.52
N MET A 550 -25.43 32.70 -13.20
CA MET A 550 -26.56 32.39 -12.31
C MET A 550 -27.66 33.45 -12.42
N VAL A 551 -27.33 34.74 -12.35
CA VAL A 551 -28.32 35.84 -12.45
C VAL A 551 -29.10 35.76 -13.76
N LYS A 552 -28.40 35.58 -14.88
CA LYS A 552 -29.03 35.42 -16.20
C LYS A 552 -29.90 34.16 -16.28
N LYS A 553 -29.44 33.05 -15.69
CA LYS A 553 -30.19 31.79 -15.66
C LYS A 553 -31.51 31.94 -14.89
N VAL A 554 -31.49 32.64 -13.75
CA VAL A 554 -32.72 32.98 -13.02
C VAL A 554 -33.60 33.92 -13.84
N LYS A 555 -33.05 35.02 -14.37
CA LYS A 555 -33.79 36.02 -15.16
C LYS A 555 -34.52 35.41 -16.34
N ASN A 556 -33.81 34.61 -17.13
CA ASN A 556 -34.30 34.10 -18.40
C ASN A 556 -34.93 32.71 -18.25
N ASN A 557 -34.97 32.15 -17.03
CA ASN A 557 -35.44 30.80 -16.71
C ASN A 557 -34.86 29.72 -17.63
N THR A 558 -33.56 29.80 -17.93
CA THR A 558 -32.85 28.93 -18.89
C THR A 558 -32.29 27.67 -18.25
N TRP A 559 -33.07 27.05 -17.37
CA TRP A 559 -32.70 25.79 -16.73
C TRP A 559 -32.80 24.63 -17.72
N GLN A 560 -31.90 23.66 -17.61
CA GLN A 560 -31.92 22.45 -18.42
C GLN A 560 -33.14 21.59 -18.06
N THR A 561 -34.02 21.41 -19.05
CA THR A 561 -35.11 20.42 -19.04
C THR A 561 -34.60 19.10 -19.61
N TYR A 562 -34.93 18.00 -18.95
CA TYR A 562 -34.59 16.65 -19.41
C TYR A 562 -35.86 15.96 -19.90
N SER A 563 -35.76 15.28 -21.04
CA SER A 563 -36.89 14.60 -21.68
C SER A 563 -36.56 13.16 -22.04
N ARG A 564 -37.53 12.27 -21.82
CA ARG A 564 -37.52 10.87 -22.27
C ARG A 564 -38.07 10.77 -23.69
N ALA A 565 -37.79 9.65 -24.35
CA ALA A 565 -38.31 9.37 -25.69
C ALA A 565 -39.86 9.25 -25.75
N ASN A 566 -40.51 8.93 -24.62
CA ASN A 566 -41.97 8.84 -24.51
C ASN A 566 -42.67 10.22 -24.37
N GLY A 567 -41.92 11.32 -24.41
CA GLY A 567 -42.44 12.68 -24.28
C GLY A 567 -42.56 13.19 -22.85
N TYR A 568 -42.25 12.38 -21.83
CA TYR A 568 -42.16 12.83 -20.44
C TYR A 568 -40.94 13.74 -20.25
N SER A 569 -41.12 14.88 -19.59
CA SER A 569 -40.03 15.81 -19.29
C SER A 569 -40.14 16.43 -17.90
N ARG A 570 -39.00 16.82 -17.33
CA ARG A 570 -38.93 17.54 -16.07
C ARG A 570 -37.73 18.49 -16.02
N ASP A 571 -37.91 19.62 -15.34
CA ASP A 571 -36.88 20.64 -15.14
C ASP A 571 -35.94 20.25 -13.99
N PHE A 572 -35.25 19.11 -14.13
CA PHE A 572 -34.44 18.57 -13.04
C PHE A 572 -33.30 19.50 -12.61
N GLU A 573 -32.74 20.30 -13.51
CA GLU A 573 -31.70 21.24 -13.09
C GLU A 573 -32.24 22.20 -12.02
N LYS A 574 -33.35 22.89 -12.30
CA LYS A 574 -33.97 23.80 -11.32
C LYS A 574 -34.45 23.04 -10.08
N PHE A 575 -35.05 21.86 -10.26
CA PHE A 575 -35.60 21.06 -9.17
C PHE A 575 -34.57 20.65 -8.10
N PHE A 576 -33.32 20.38 -8.51
CA PHE A 576 -32.23 20.04 -7.59
C PHE A 576 -31.41 21.25 -7.14
N ARG A 577 -31.20 22.24 -8.01
CA ARG A 577 -30.41 23.44 -7.69
C ARG A 577 -31.15 24.42 -6.78
N VAL A 578 -32.46 24.60 -6.95
CA VAL A 578 -33.27 25.56 -6.19
C VAL A 578 -34.30 24.81 -5.36
N ARG A 579 -34.23 24.97 -4.05
CA ARG A 579 -35.13 24.32 -3.09
C ARG A 579 -35.57 25.29 -2.01
N ASP A 580 -36.81 25.15 -1.58
CA ASP A 580 -37.46 25.92 -0.51
C ASP A 580 -37.96 25.01 0.63
N ASP A 581 -37.51 23.75 0.65
CA ASP A 581 -38.07 22.67 1.48
C ASP A 581 -37.02 21.94 2.34
N TYR A 582 -35.85 22.54 2.59
CA TYR A 582 -34.87 21.94 3.49
C TYR A 582 -35.34 22.05 4.94
N LYS A 583 -35.93 20.97 5.45
CA LYS A 583 -36.52 20.92 6.79
C LYS A 583 -35.47 20.80 7.90
N ALA A 584 -35.77 21.36 9.08
CA ALA A 584 -35.01 21.07 10.29
C ALA A 584 -35.27 19.61 10.73
N TYR A 585 -34.21 18.88 11.08
CA TYR A 585 -34.25 17.53 11.65
C TYR A 585 -33.83 17.58 13.12
N SER A 586 -34.36 16.67 13.94
CA SER A 586 -33.99 16.60 15.36
C SER A 586 -32.55 16.12 15.57
N HIS A 587 -31.96 16.41 16.72
CA HIS A 587 -30.56 16.08 17.00
C HIS A 587 -30.27 14.57 16.92
N TYR A 588 -29.50 14.13 15.92
CA TYR A 588 -29.36 12.70 15.58
C TYR A 588 -28.72 11.83 16.67
N GLN A 589 -27.78 12.39 17.47
CA GLN A 589 -27.20 11.66 18.61
C GLN A 589 -28.07 11.71 19.86
N LYS A 590 -28.53 12.90 20.25
CA LYS A 590 -29.30 13.08 21.50
C LYS A 590 -30.63 12.34 21.45
N MET A 591 -31.32 12.36 20.31
CA MET A 591 -32.58 11.63 20.15
C MET A 591 -32.44 10.12 20.35
N ALA A 592 -31.25 9.55 20.17
CA ALA A 592 -31.02 8.14 20.45
C ALA A 592 -30.98 7.82 21.96
N TRP A 593 -30.73 8.80 22.84
CA TRP A 593 -30.52 8.53 24.27
C TRP A 593 -31.71 7.87 24.96
N ASN A 594 -31.44 7.25 26.11
CA ASN A 594 -32.43 6.52 26.91
C ASN A 594 -33.66 7.34 27.30
N GLU A 595 -33.51 8.65 27.46
CA GLU A 595 -34.58 9.57 27.85
C GLU A 595 -35.54 9.90 26.68
N TYR A 596 -35.15 9.57 25.44
CA TYR A 596 -35.93 9.79 24.23
C TYR A 596 -36.33 8.46 23.58
N THR A 597 -35.58 7.94 22.61
CA THR A 597 -35.98 6.71 21.88
C THR A 597 -35.45 5.41 22.50
N GLY A 598 -34.54 5.46 23.49
CA GLY A 598 -34.05 4.24 24.13
C GLY A 598 -33.00 3.46 23.33
N MET A 599 -32.32 4.10 22.37
CA MET A 599 -31.40 3.46 21.44
C MET A 599 -29.92 3.61 21.86
N SER A 600 -29.10 2.62 21.53
CA SER A 600 -27.64 2.70 21.76
C SER A 600 -26.86 3.31 20.60
N ASN A 601 -27.45 3.34 19.40
CA ASN A 601 -26.81 3.83 18.16
C ASN A 601 -27.48 5.14 17.72
N SER A 602 -26.68 6.11 17.28
CA SER A 602 -27.20 7.38 16.76
C SER A 602 -27.88 7.22 15.40
N PHE A 603 -28.86 8.08 15.12
CA PHE A 603 -29.56 8.15 13.84
C PHE A 603 -28.65 8.62 12.70
N GLY A 604 -29.18 8.57 11.47
CA GLY A 604 -28.50 9.03 10.27
C GLY A 604 -28.29 10.54 10.25
N LYS A 605 -27.16 10.95 9.65
CA LYS A 605 -26.79 12.37 9.48
C LYS A 605 -27.13 12.90 8.07
N LEU A 606 -27.16 12.01 7.07
CA LEU A 606 -27.34 12.38 5.66
C LEU A 606 -28.84 12.49 5.31
N SER A 607 -29.52 13.48 5.89
CA SER A 607 -30.98 13.67 5.77
C SER A 607 -31.41 14.57 4.61
N GLY A 608 -30.52 15.45 4.13
CA GLY A 608 -30.78 16.40 3.05
C GLY A 608 -29.91 16.18 1.81
N PRO A 609 -30.06 15.08 1.05
CA PRO A 609 -29.38 14.93 -0.23
C PRO A 609 -29.73 16.08 -1.17
N THR A 610 -28.74 16.59 -1.90
CA THR A 610 -28.94 17.69 -2.87
C THR A 610 -29.12 17.21 -4.30
N GLY A 611 -28.56 16.03 -4.64
CA GLY A 611 -28.43 15.58 -6.02
C GLY A 611 -27.31 16.30 -6.79
N ILE A 612 -26.51 17.11 -6.12
CA ILE A 612 -25.33 17.76 -6.68
C ILE A 612 -24.10 16.93 -6.30
N VAL A 613 -23.31 16.60 -7.30
CA VAL A 613 -21.99 15.98 -7.16
C VAL A 613 -20.95 16.91 -7.73
N GLY A 614 -19.69 16.71 -7.40
CA GLY A 614 -18.63 17.37 -8.11
C GLY A 614 -17.30 16.68 -7.92
N LYS A 615 -16.32 17.14 -8.68
CA LYS A 615 -14.96 16.59 -8.72
C LYS A 615 -13.99 17.51 -8.01
N THR A 616 -12.77 17.01 -7.86
CA THR A 616 -11.65 17.80 -7.32
C THR A 616 -11.54 19.17 -7.99
N GLY A 617 -11.52 20.22 -7.18
CA GLY A 617 -11.33 21.59 -7.63
C GLY A 617 -12.63 22.33 -7.99
N ASP A 618 -13.77 21.62 -8.06
CA ASP A 618 -15.05 22.29 -8.26
C ASP A 618 -15.35 23.20 -7.07
N ILE A 619 -15.79 24.43 -7.37
CA ILE A 619 -16.32 25.37 -6.39
C ILE A 619 -17.84 25.27 -6.44
N ILE A 620 -18.45 24.99 -5.29
CA ILE A 620 -19.89 24.96 -5.09
C ILE A 620 -20.30 26.26 -4.40
N TYR A 621 -21.19 27.00 -5.05
CA TYR A 621 -21.79 28.22 -4.51
C TYR A 621 -23.14 27.86 -3.88
N ILE A 622 -23.36 28.27 -2.63
CA ILE A 622 -24.57 27.94 -1.86
C ILE A 622 -25.16 29.23 -1.33
N TYR A 623 -26.30 29.64 -1.88
CA TYR A 623 -27.04 30.83 -1.44
C TYR A 623 -28.15 30.42 -0.50
N VAL A 624 -28.14 30.95 0.72
CA VAL A 624 -29.11 30.63 1.78
C VAL A 624 -29.97 31.84 2.06
N ASP A 625 -31.28 31.66 2.17
CA ASP A 625 -32.21 32.81 2.29
C ASP A 625 -32.15 33.49 3.66
N GLU A 626 -32.11 32.70 4.72
CA GLU A 626 -32.19 33.18 6.10
C GLU A 626 -31.01 32.72 6.95
N GLU A 627 -30.71 33.48 7.99
CA GLU A 627 -29.69 33.06 8.96
C GLU A 627 -30.26 31.89 9.77
N PRO A 628 -29.55 30.76 9.91
CA PRO A 628 -30.05 29.68 10.76
C PRO A 628 -30.27 30.19 12.19
N SER A 629 -31.37 29.74 12.81
CA SER A 629 -31.63 30.04 14.22
C SER A 629 -30.45 29.60 15.09
N ALA A 630 -30.18 30.33 16.18
CA ALA A 630 -29.12 29.99 17.12
C ALA A 630 -29.30 28.61 17.80
N ASP A 631 -30.50 28.04 17.72
CA ASP A 631 -30.79 26.68 18.19
C ASP A 631 -30.48 25.59 17.14
N CYS A 632 -30.13 26.00 15.92
CA CYS A 632 -29.95 25.09 14.81
C CYS A 632 -28.52 25.15 14.26
N THR A 633 -28.05 23.99 13.80
CA THR A 633 -26.86 23.85 12.97
C THR A 633 -27.27 23.67 11.51
N LEU A 634 -26.81 24.56 10.63
CA LEU A 634 -26.96 24.44 9.18
C LEU A 634 -25.58 24.30 8.52
N GLN A 635 -25.37 23.20 7.80
CA GLN A 635 -24.09 22.86 7.19
C GLN A 635 -24.26 22.29 5.78
N ALA A 636 -23.30 22.59 4.92
CA ALA A 636 -23.02 21.78 3.74
C ALA A 636 -22.09 20.63 4.17
N GLU A 637 -22.45 19.40 3.82
CA GLU A 637 -21.65 18.21 4.09
C GLU A 637 -21.23 17.56 2.78
N VAL A 638 -19.91 17.47 2.57
CA VAL A 638 -19.27 16.91 1.38
C VAL A 638 -18.82 15.49 1.69
N VAL A 639 -19.53 14.52 1.14
CA VAL A 639 -19.27 13.09 1.36
C VAL A 639 -18.58 12.51 0.14
N LYS A 640 -17.38 11.95 0.36
CA LYS A 640 -16.57 11.34 -0.69
C LYS A 640 -17.33 10.22 -1.42
N ASP A 641 -17.21 10.21 -2.75
CA ASP A 641 -17.72 9.13 -3.59
C ASP A 641 -17.00 7.80 -3.31
N SER A 642 -17.73 6.68 -3.34
CA SER A 642 -17.19 5.39 -2.92
C SER A 642 -17.94 4.19 -3.48
N GLU A 643 -17.18 3.13 -3.78
CA GLU A 643 -17.70 1.79 -4.05
C GLU A 643 -18.28 1.10 -2.79
N SER A 644 -18.04 1.65 -1.61
CA SER A 644 -18.59 1.19 -0.32
C SER A 644 -19.12 2.39 0.46
N PRO A 645 -20.29 2.94 0.09
CA PRO A 645 -20.84 4.17 0.70
C PRO A 645 -20.97 4.10 2.22
N GLY A 646 -21.22 2.90 2.79
CA GLY A 646 -21.27 2.68 4.24
C GLY A 646 -19.95 2.87 4.99
N ASP A 647 -18.82 2.94 4.30
CA ASP A 647 -17.54 3.34 4.88
C ASP A 647 -17.37 4.88 4.94
N ARG A 648 -18.28 5.63 4.27
CA ARG A 648 -18.29 7.09 4.13
C ARG A 648 -19.59 7.72 4.66
N ARG A 649 -19.94 7.37 5.90
CA ARG A 649 -21.21 7.74 6.58
C ARG A 649 -21.38 9.24 6.84
N THR A 650 -20.27 9.97 6.84
CA THR A 650 -20.18 11.41 7.10
C THR A 650 -19.10 12.01 6.21
N GLY A 651 -19.17 13.32 6.03
CA GLY A 651 -18.29 14.10 5.18
C GLY A 651 -17.61 15.26 5.89
N THR A 652 -16.87 16.05 5.12
CA THR A 652 -16.35 17.34 5.60
C THR A 652 -17.51 18.34 5.64
N THR A 653 -17.65 19.08 6.75
CA THR A 653 -18.75 20.02 6.95
C THR A 653 -18.28 21.47 6.90
N THR A 654 -19.08 22.33 6.27
CA THR A 654 -18.93 23.79 6.27
C THR A 654 -20.21 24.41 6.81
N ASN A 655 -20.12 25.25 7.86
CA ASN A 655 -21.27 26.00 8.35
C ASN A 655 -21.77 26.96 7.28
N LEU A 656 -23.09 27.08 7.16
CA LEU A 656 -23.75 27.96 6.20
C LEU A 656 -24.41 29.12 6.93
N HIS A 657 -24.30 30.31 6.34
CA HIS A 657 -24.90 31.57 6.80
C HIS A 657 -25.80 32.16 5.72
N ALA A 658 -26.64 33.14 6.07
CA ALA A 658 -27.49 33.83 5.10
C ALA A 658 -26.67 34.48 3.97
N GLY A 659 -27.16 34.37 2.74
CA GLY A 659 -26.47 34.83 1.54
C GLY A 659 -25.53 33.77 0.96
N LEU A 660 -24.51 34.24 0.24
CA LEU A 660 -23.52 33.43 -0.45
C LEU A 660 -22.57 32.72 0.52
N ASN A 661 -22.43 31.42 0.31
CA ASN A 661 -21.41 30.56 0.90
C ASN A 661 -20.67 29.83 -0.25
N ALA A 662 -19.45 29.38 0.01
CA ALA A 662 -18.67 28.64 -0.96
C ALA A 662 -17.99 27.41 -0.34
N VAL A 663 -17.96 26.31 -1.08
CA VAL A 663 -17.27 25.07 -0.70
C VAL A 663 -16.43 24.60 -1.88
N VAL A 664 -15.16 24.26 -1.64
CA VAL A 664 -14.30 23.62 -2.65
C VAL A 664 -14.28 22.12 -2.43
N LEU A 665 -14.49 21.34 -3.50
CA LEU A 665 -14.44 19.89 -3.43
C LEU A 665 -13.00 19.40 -3.57
N GLY A 666 -12.48 18.74 -2.53
CA GLY A 666 -11.12 18.20 -2.52
C GLY A 666 -10.97 16.89 -3.30
N GLU A 667 -12.08 16.23 -3.60
CA GLU A 667 -12.16 14.93 -4.27
C GLU A 667 -13.59 14.69 -4.80
N PRO A 668 -13.81 13.73 -5.73
CA PRO A 668 -15.15 13.35 -6.16
C PRO A 668 -16.08 13.07 -4.97
N SER A 669 -17.18 13.81 -4.89
CA SER A 669 -18.05 13.83 -3.71
C SER A 669 -19.51 14.13 -4.06
N THR A 670 -20.40 13.66 -3.19
CA THR A 670 -21.83 14.05 -3.16
C THR A 670 -22.07 15.10 -2.08
N LEU A 671 -22.85 16.13 -2.40
CA LEU A 671 -23.20 17.21 -1.48
C LEU A 671 -24.53 16.92 -0.76
N TYR A 672 -24.54 17.18 0.55
CA TYR A 672 -25.73 17.13 1.41
C TYR A 672 -25.89 18.47 2.14
N ILE A 673 -27.13 18.85 2.45
CA ILE A 673 -27.45 19.89 3.43
C ILE A 673 -27.87 19.20 4.72
N PHE A 674 -27.15 19.52 5.79
CA PHE A 674 -27.45 19.09 7.15
C PHE A 674 -28.07 20.27 7.89
N TYR A 675 -29.37 20.18 8.19
CA TYR A 675 -30.10 21.18 8.97
C TYR A 675 -30.69 20.51 10.21
N GLN A 676 -30.08 20.78 11.37
CA GLN A 676 -30.39 20.13 12.63
C GLN A 676 -30.84 21.15 13.68
N LEU A 677 -31.86 20.81 14.45
CA LEU A 677 -32.20 21.43 15.72
C LEU A 677 -31.39 20.79 16.86
N ASP A 678 -30.60 21.59 17.57
CA ASP A 678 -29.58 21.10 18.51
C ASP A 678 -30.14 20.78 19.91
N ASP A 679 -31.29 21.35 20.24
CA ASP A 679 -32.04 21.10 21.47
C ASP A 679 -33.22 20.14 21.22
N PRO A 680 -33.15 18.88 21.71
CA PRO A 680 -34.20 17.89 21.52
C PRO A 680 -35.52 18.23 22.24
N GLU A 681 -35.53 19.20 23.15
CA GLU A 681 -36.75 19.61 23.86
C GLU A 681 -37.64 20.56 23.05
N LYS A 682 -37.12 21.15 21.96
CA LYS A 682 -37.83 22.14 21.16
C LYS A 682 -38.64 21.51 20.04
N PHE A 683 -39.73 22.17 19.65
CA PHE A 683 -40.62 21.70 18.59
C PHE A 683 -40.07 22.08 17.21
N LEU A 684 -40.02 21.12 16.31
CA LEU A 684 -39.52 21.31 14.95
C LEU A 684 -40.39 22.25 14.10
N ALA A 685 -41.66 22.42 14.47
CA ALA A 685 -42.59 23.32 13.79
C ALA A 685 -42.28 24.80 14.00
N ASP A 686 -41.48 25.14 15.03
CA ASP A 686 -41.08 26.52 15.33
C ASP A 686 -39.91 27.00 14.46
N TYR A 687 -39.36 26.13 13.62
CA TYR A 687 -38.20 26.40 12.78
C TYR A 687 -38.61 26.31 11.30
N PRO A 688 -38.39 27.36 10.50
CA PRO A 688 -38.78 27.37 9.11
C PRO A 688 -37.95 26.39 8.28
N ASP A 689 -38.55 25.90 7.19
CA ASP A 689 -37.82 25.21 6.13
C ASP A 689 -36.88 26.22 5.45
N MET A 690 -35.65 25.80 5.14
CA MET A 690 -34.62 26.67 4.59
C MET A 690 -34.68 26.67 3.07
N ARG A 691 -34.73 27.87 2.46
CA ARG A 691 -34.54 28.05 1.03
C ARG A 691 -33.07 28.17 0.68
N ILE A 692 -32.62 27.31 -0.23
CA ILE A 692 -31.23 27.20 -0.65
C ILE A 692 -31.15 27.02 -2.17
N HIS A 693 -30.26 27.78 -2.78
CA HIS A 693 -29.89 27.69 -4.19
C HIS A 693 -28.43 27.27 -4.31
N ILE A 694 -28.15 26.23 -5.11
CA ILE A 694 -26.84 25.63 -5.30
C ILE A 694 -26.39 25.75 -6.76
N GLU A 695 -25.25 26.40 -6.96
CA GLU A 695 -24.56 26.51 -8.25
C GLU A 695 -23.16 25.88 -8.19
N GLY A 696 -22.59 25.62 -9.37
CA GLY A 696 -21.39 24.79 -9.50
C GLY A 696 -21.72 23.29 -9.42
N GLY A 697 -20.68 22.47 -9.58
CA GLY A 697 -20.82 21.01 -9.67
C GLY A 697 -21.76 20.55 -10.78
N GLU A 698 -22.12 19.27 -10.74
CA GLU A 698 -22.99 18.62 -11.70
C GLU A 698 -24.24 18.07 -11.05
N VAL A 699 -25.38 18.21 -11.73
CA VAL A 699 -26.64 17.58 -11.32
C VAL A 699 -26.55 16.08 -11.62
N GLN A 700 -26.41 15.25 -10.60
CA GLN A 700 -26.59 13.79 -10.64
C GLN A 700 -28.07 13.43 -10.37
N GLY A 701 -28.73 14.24 -9.54
CA GLY A 701 -30.07 13.98 -9.05
C GLY A 701 -30.14 12.86 -8.00
N TYR A 702 -31.35 12.63 -7.50
CA TYR A 702 -31.70 11.53 -6.61
C TYR A 702 -33.22 11.33 -6.63
N PHE A 703 -33.70 10.18 -6.16
CA PHE A 703 -35.14 9.93 -6.06
C PHE A 703 -35.66 10.41 -4.71
N ASP A 704 -36.69 11.26 -4.71
CA ASP A 704 -37.33 11.80 -3.50
C ASP A 704 -38.85 11.66 -3.56
N LEU A 705 -39.37 10.69 -2.81
CA LEU A 705 -40.81 10.46 -2.70
C LEU A 705 -41.51 11.66 -2.03
N THR A 706 -40.83 12.33 -1.10
CA THR A 706 -41.40 13.45 -0.32
C THR A 706 -41.57 14.72 -1.15
N ARG A 707 -40.93 14.78 -2.32
CA ARG A 707 -41.04 15.88 -3.30
C ARG A 707 -41.87 15.50 -4.53
N GLY A 708 -42.69 14.44 -4.41
CA GLY A 708 -43.63 14.01 -5.45
C GLY A 708 -42.97 13.42 -6.69
N MET A 709 -41.80 12.79 -6.56
CA MET A 709 -41.22 12.03 -7.67
C MET A 709 -41.94 10.70 -7.87
N THR A 710 -42.09 10.33 -9.14
CA THR A 710 -42.84 9.17 -9.64
C THR A 710 -41.89 8.18 -10.33
N ASN A 711 -42.40 7.01 -10.74
CA ASN A 711 -41.59 6.06 -11.51
C ASN A 711 -41.07 6.64 -12.85
N GLU A 712 -41.81 7.55 -13.48
CA GLU A 712 -41.35 8.25 -14.69
C GLU A 712 -40.14 9.14 -14.41
N ASP A 713 -40.11 9.79 -13.24
CA ASP A 713 -38.96 10.56 -12.79
C ASP A 713 -37.73 9.69 -12.57
N TRP A 714 -37.92 8.54 -11.92
CA TRP A 714 -36.85 7.56 -11.72
C TRP A 714 -36.26 7.11 -13.06
N MET A 715 -37.11 6.81 -14.04
CA MET A 715 -36.62 6.43 -15.36
C MET A 715 -35.88 7.58 -16.06
N LEU A 716 -36.38 8.81 -15.96
CA LEU A 716 -35.70 9.97 -16.53
C LEU A 716 -34.34 10.21 -15.86
N LEU A 717 -34.23 10.06 -14.53
CA LEU A 717 -32.97 10.14 -13.79
C LEU A 717 -31.97 9.10 -14.30
N ARG A 718 -32.40 7.84 -14.44
CA ARG A 718 -31.55 6.75 -14.95
C ARG A 718 -31.09 6.97 -16.38
N GLU A 719 -31.95 7.46 -17.24
CA GLU A 719 -31.63 7.67 -18.66
C GLU A 719 -30.70 8.87 -18.89
N LYS A 720 -30.66 9.85 -17.98
CA LYS A 720 -30.08 11.18 -18.27
C LYS A 720 -29.06 11.70 -17.25
N LEU A 721 -29.08 11.23 -16.01
CA LEU A 721 -28.37 11.91 -14.92
C LEU A 721 -27.56 11.00 -13.99
N LEU A 722 -28.00 9.76 -13.73
CA LEU A 722 -27.36 8.87 -12.76
C LEU A 722 -26.07 8.20 -13.28
N ASP A 723 -25.17 8.97 -13.90
CA ASP A 723 -23.93 8.50 -14.54
C ASP A 723 -22.65 9.19 -14.02
N LYS A 724 -22.77 10.10 -13.05
CA LYS A 724 -21.66 10.96 -12.59
C LYS A 724 -21.04 10.54 -11.26
N SER A 725 -21.72 9.68 -10.49
CA SER A 725 -21.25 9.18 -9.19
C SER A 725 -21.60 7.72 -8.99
N ASN A 726 -20.75 7.04 -8.22
CA ASN A 726 -20.99 5.68 -7.75
C ASN A 726 -22.08 5.62 -6.66
N VAL A 727 -22.49 6.75 -6.11
CA VAL A 727 -23.54 6.83 -5.08
C VAL A 727 -24.84 7.34 -5.69
N VAL A 728 -25.97 6.73 -5.29
CA VAL A 728 -27.32 7.25 -5.52
C VAL A 728 -28.09 7.32 -4.21
N ASN A 729 -28.89 8.38 -4.08
CA ASN A 729 -29.76 8.59 -2.93
C ASN A 729 -31.22 8.22 -3.27
N LEU A 730 -31.89 7.51 -2.35
CA LEU A 730 -33.33 7.24 -2.43
C LEU A 730 -33.99 7.67 -1.13
N LYS A 731 -34.76 8.76 -1.18
CA LYS A 731 -35.36 9.41 -0.01
C LYS A 731 -36.85 9.14 0.09
N GLY A 732 -37.25 8.61 1.25
CA GLY A 732 -38.64 8.51 1.70
C GLY A 732 -38.88 9.41 2.92
N GLU A 733 -40.03 9.23 3.58
CA GLU A 733 -40.40 10.04 4.76
C GLU A 733 -39.56 9.72 5.99
N ARG A 734 -39.09 8.47 6.12
CA ARG A 734 -38.38 7.97 7.31
C ARG A 734 -36.95 7.51 7.04
N VAL A 735 -36.62 7.26 5.77
CA VAL A 735 -35.36 6.61 5.37
C VAL A 735 -34.71 7.35 4.21
N VAL A 736 -33.38 7.41 4.23
CA VAL A 736 -32.57 7.80 3.08
C VAL A 736 -31.58 6.69 2.79
N HIS A 737 -31.73 6.05 1.64
CA HIS A 737 -30.78 5.07 1.15
C HIS A 737 -29.60 5.81 0.51
N VAL A 738 -28.39 5.43 0.87
CA VAL A 738 -27.12 5.94 0.32
C VAL A 738 -26.35 4.73 -0.20
N MET A 739 -26.59 4.38 -1.46
CA MET A 739 -26.28 3.06 -2.00
C MET A 739 -25.42 3.17 -3.27
N ARG A 740 -24.76 2.06 -3.64
CA ARG A 740 -24.03 1.93 -4.91
C ARG A 740 -24.99 2.01 -6.09
N ASN A 741 -24.76 2.99 -6.94
CA ASN A 741 -25.67 3.40 -8.01
C ASN A 741 -25.90 2.28 -9.05
N ASP A 742 -24.82 1.66 -9.52
CA ASP A 742 -24.87 0.52 -10.46
C ASP A 742 -25.71 -0.65 -9.93
N LEU A 743 -25.59 -0.96 -8.64
CA LEU A 743 -26.30 -2.08 -8.00
C LEU A 743 -27.77 -1.76 -7.75
N VAL A 744 -28.10 -0.53 -7.37
CA VAL A 744 -29.50 -0.10 -7.26
C VAL A 744 -30.20 -0.22 -8.61
N GLN A 745 -29.55 0.26 -9.67
CA GLN A 745 -30.10 0.16 -11.02
C GLN A 745 -30.27 -1.30 -11.47
N SER A 746 -29.26 -2.14 -11.23
CA SER A 746 -29.29 -3.57 -11.56
C SER A 746 -30.37 -4.34 -10.77
N ALA A 747 -30.53 -4.04 -9.48
CA ALA A 747 -31.53 -4.67 -8.62
C ALA A 747 -32.97 -4.37 -9.07
N LEU A 748 -33.21 -3.15 -9.57
CA LEU A 748 -34.53 -2.75 -10.05
C LEU A 748 -34.84 -3.32 -11.44
N ASP A 749 -33.87 -3.36 -12.36
CA ASP A 749 -34.05 -3.99 -13.67
C ASP A 749 -34.42 -5.48 -13.55
N GLY A 750 -33.81 -6.19 -12.60
CA GLY A 750 -34.05 -7.62 -12.40
C GLY A 750 -35.31 -7.96 -11.60
N SER A 751 -35.91 -7.01 -10.88
CA SER A 751 -37.02 -7.29 -9.95
C SER A 751 -38.42 -6.97 -10.47
N GLY A 752 -38.52 -6.14 -11.53
CA GLY A 752 -39.81 -5.65 -12.03
C GLY A 752 -40.51 -4.69 -11.07
N ASN A 753 -39.78 -4.15 -10.10
CA ASN A 753 -40.29 -3.26 -9.08
C ASN A 753 -40.30 -1.80 -9.52
N GLU A 754 -41.26 -1.08 -8.99
CA GLU A 754 -41.37 0.37 -9.11
C GLU A 754 -40.62 1.08 -7.98
N MET A 755 -39.82 2.10 -8.33
CA MET A 755 -39.02 2.85 -7.36
C MET A 755 -39.91 3.50 -6.28
N GLU A 756 -41.07 4.03 -6.68
CA GLU A 756 -42.04 4.60 -5.75
C GLU A 756 -42.49 3.58 -4.70
N GLY A 757 -42.83 2.36 -5.16
CA GLY A 757 -43.24 1.26 -4.29
C GLY A 757 -42.15 0.85 -3.32
N LEU A 758 -40.91 0.73 -3.80
CA LEU A 758 -39.75 0.37 -2.98
C LEU A 758 -39.54 1.34 -1.82
N VAL A 759 -39.41 2.63 -2.12
CA VAL A 759 -39.12 3.66 -1.10
C VAL A 759 -40.27 3.81 -0.11
N ARG A 760 -41.51 3.65 -0.58
CA ARG A 760 -42.71 3.67 0.27
C ARG A 760 -42.75 2.48 1.24
N VAL A 761 -42.44 1.29 0.76
CA VAL A 761 -42.38 0.07 1.58
C VAL A 761 -41.31 0.17 2.66
N TRP A 762 -40.11 0.65 2.33
CA TRP A 762 -39.04 0.88 3.31
C TRP A 762 -39.44 1.91 4.38
N SER A 763 -40.05 3.03 3.97
CA SER A 763 -40.54 4.03 4.93
C SER A 763 -41.59 3.44 5.88
N LYS A 764 -42.44 2.52 5.38
CA LYS A 764 -43.44 1.84 6.20
C LYS A 764 -42.82 0.89 7.22
N PHE A 765 -41.77 0.15 6.88
CA PHE A 765 -41.09 -0.72 7.85
C PHE A 765 -40.53 0.07 9.02
N VAL A 766 -39.84 1.16 8.71
CA VAL A 766 -39.30 2.05 9.73
C VAL A 766 -40.42 2.65 10.59
N ASP A 767 -41.52 3.10 9.98
CA ASP A 767 -42.66 3.64 10.73
C ASP A 767 -43.29 2.60 11.68
N CYS A 768 -43.39 1.34 11.25
CA CYS A 768 -43.84 0.23 12.10
C CYS A 768 -42.85 -0.07 13.25
N GLU A 769 -41.55 -0.02 13.01
CA GLU A 769 -40.54 -0.20 14.08
C GLU A 769 -40.64 0.93 15.12
N GLU A 770 -40.74 2.18 14.68
CA GLU A 770 -40.91 3.32 15.58
C GLU A 770 -42.22 3.26 16.37
N ASP A 771 -43.31 2.76 15.77
CA ASP A 771 -44.57 2.50 16.49
C ASP A 771 -44.39 1.44 17.59
N LEU A 772 -43.67 0.36 17.28
CA LEU A 772 -43.39 -0.72 18.25
C LEU A 772 -42.48 -0.25 19.40
N MET A 773 -41.58 0.70 19.13
CA MET A 773 -40.74 1.31 20.16
C MET A 773 -41.51 2.25 21.09
N GLY A 774 -42.70 2.71 20.69
CA GLY A 774 -43.63 3.43 21.56
C GLY A 774 -43.29 4.89 21.88
N PHE A 775 -42.24 5.47 21.30
CA PHE A 775 -41.81 6.85 21.62
C PHE A 775 -42.57 7.94 20.84
N LYS A 776 -43.32 7.59 19.79
CA LYS A 776 -43.86 8.56 18.83
C LYS A 776 -44.84 9.57 19.44
N GLU A 777 -45.66 9.15 20.40
CA GLU A 777 -46.58 10.07 21.08
C GLU A 777 -45.82 11.03 22.01
N ASP A 778 -44.84 10.53 22.77
CA ASP A 778 -44.06 11.33 23.72
C ASP A 778 -43.18 12.36 22.99
N LEU A 779 -42.67 12.03 21.81
CA LEU A 779 -41.81 12.90 21.00
C LEU A 779 -42.54 13.61 19.87
N LYS A 780 -43.88 13.65 19.90
CA LYS A 780 -44.71 14.27 18.86
C LYS A 780 -44.31 15.72 18.64
N GLY A 781 -43.97 16.06 17.38
CA GLY A 781 -43.53 17.40 16.98
C GLY A 781 -42.07 17.73 17.33
N ARG A 782 -41.37 16.88 18.09
CA ARG A 782 -39.95 17.02 18.43
C ARG A 782 -39.08 16.04 17.64
N PHE A 783 -39.63 14.90 17.23
CA PHE A 783 -38.91 13.88 16.46
C PHE A 783 -39.12 14.01 14.94
N ARG A 784 -38.01 14.10 14.21
CA ARG A 784 -37.95 13.97 12.75
C ARG A 784 -36.55 13.48 12.36
N ASN A 785 -36.02 12.43 13.00
CA ASN A 785 -34.76 11.84 12.54
C ASN A 785 -35.01 10.94 11.33
N ILE A 786 -33.97 10.78 10.50
CA ILE A 786 -33.97 9.89 9.34
C ILE A 786 -33.05 8.71 9.61
N TRP A 787 -33.47 7.54 9.14
CA TRP A 787 -32.66 6.35 9.11
C TRP A 787 -31.85 6.32 7.82
N ASN A 788 -30.52 6.25 7.91
CA ASN A 788 -29.71 5.99 6.72
C ASN A 788 -29.54 4.48 6.51
N ALA A 789 -29.68 4.06 5.26
CA ALA A 789 -29.41 2.70 4.80
C ALA A 789 -28.29 2.73 3.77
N PHE A 790 -27.18 2.05 4.04
CA PHE A 790 -25.96 2.09 3.24
C PHE A 790 -25.70 0.75 2.55
N SER A 791 -25.10 0.78 1.36
CA SER A 791 -24.44 -0.39 0.81
C SER A 791 -22.99 -0.47 1.26
N VAL A 792 -22.46 -1.69 1.39
CA VAL A 792 -21.06 -1.97 1.76
C VAL A 792 -20.52 -3.14 0.95
N ASN A 793 -19.23 -3.13 0.65
CA ASN A 793 -18.58 -4.23 -0.06
C ASN A 793 -18.03 -5.33 0.88
N HIS A 794 -18.41 -5.28 2.16
CA HIS A 794 -17.96 -6.20 3.21
C HIS A 794 -19.09 -6.51 4.20
N GLY A 795 -18.88 -7.51 5.05
CA GLY A 795 -19.91 -8.01 5.96
C GLY A 795 -21.10 -8.64 5.22
N TYR A 796 -22.18 -8.96 5.96
CA TYR A 796 -23.44 -9.41 5.38
C TYR A 796 -24.51 -8.33 5.49
N MET A 797 -25.10 -8.17 6.67
CA MET A 797 -25.98 -7.05 7.03
C MET A 797 -25.75 -6.71 8.50
N TYR A 798 -25.69 -5.43 8.85
CA TYR A 798 -25.51 -5.01 10.24
C TYR A 798 -26.07 -3.60 10.48
N ALA A 799 -26.15 -3.20 11.75
CA ALA A 799 -26.55 -1.87 12.17
C ALA A 799 -25.56 -1.33 13.21
N THR A 800 -25.24 -0.05 13.12
CA THR A 800 -24.41 0.67 14.10
C THR A 800 -24.73 2.17 14.01
N THR A 801 -24.04 3.00 14.80
CA THR A 801 -24.15 4.46 14.71
C THR A 801 -24.18 4.92 13.25
N TYR A 802 -25.12 5.81 12.95
CA TYR A 802 -25.46 6.40 11.65
C TYR A 802 -26.35 5.59 10.72
N GLY A 803 -26.56 4.28 10.91
CA GLY A 803 -27.48 3.58 10.02
C GLY A 803 -27.41 2.05 10.00
N THR A 804 -28.01 1.50 8.95
CA THR A 804 -27.99 0.07 8.60
C THR A 804 -27.15 -0.14 7.35
N TYR A 805 -26.51 -1.30 7.24
CA TYR A 805 -25.50 -1.58 6.22
C TYR A 805 -25.82 -2.92 5.56
N TYR A 806 -25.85 -2.93 4.23
CA TYR A 806 -26.23 -4.09 3.42
C TYR A 806 -25.11 -4.41 2.45
N SER A 807 -24.61 -5.64 2.49
CA SER A 807 -23.59 -6.09 1.54
C SER A 807 -24.10 -5.99 0.11
N ASP A 808 -23.23 -5.59 -0.81
CA ASP A 808 -23.52 -5.49 -2.25
C ASP A 808 -24.27 -6.72 -2.80
N GLY A 809 -23.87 -7.93 -2.36
CA GLY A 809 -24.49 -9.20 -2.77
C GLY A 809 -25.94 -9.39 -2.29
N THR A 810 -26.43 -8.52 -1.42
CA THR A 810 -27.78 -8.61 -0.83
C THR A 810 -28.76 -7.58 -1.41
N LEU A 811 -28.27 -6.58 -2.14
CA LEU A 811 -29.09 -5.47 -2.64
C LEU A 811 -30.21 -5.93 -3.58
N SER A 812 -30.02 -6.99 -4.35
CA SER A 812 -31.07 -7.59 -5.19
C SER A 812 -32.25 -8.15 -4.39
N THR A 813 -32.05 -8.46 -3.11
CA THR A 813 -33.09 -8.91 -2.18
C THR A 813 -33.67 -7.72 -1.40
N VAL A 814 -32.80 -6.87 -0.86
CA VAL A 814 -33.14 -5.71 0.00
C VAL A 814 -33.86 -4.60 -0.76
N LEU A 815 -33.50 -4.42 -2.04
CA LEU A 815 -34.16 -3.47 -2.94
C LEU A 815 -35.29 -4.12 -3.75
N ASN A 816 -35.76 -5.29 -3.32
CA ASN A 816 -36.85 -6.00 -3.95
C ASN A 816 -38.03 -6.24 -3.01
N TYR A 817 -39.08 -5.40 -3.12
CA TYR A 817 -40.26 -5.50 -2.26
C TYR A 817 -41.12 -6.76 -2.51
N ASN A 818 -40.94 -7.50 -3.61
CA ASN A 818 -41.61 -8.79 -3.82
C ASN A 818 -40.96 -9.92 -3.03
N THR A 819 -39.68 -9.77 -2.66
CA THR A 819 -38.91 -10.75 -1.89
C THR A 819 -38.64 -10.31 -0.46
N LEU A 820 -38.88 -9.03 -0.15
CA LEU A 820 -38.74 -8.50 1.20
C LEU A 820 -39.80 -9.15 2.09
N THR A 821 -39.40 -10.19 2.80
CA THR A 821 -40.24 -10.89 3.76
C THR A 821 -39.62 -10.69 5.13
N THR A 822 -40.46 -10.44 6.14
CA THR A 822 -40.02 -10.52 7.53
C THR A 822 -39.72 -11.98 7.83
N SER A 823 -38.45 -12.34 8.02
CA SER A 823 -38.05 -13.68 8.46
C SER A 823 -38.59 -14.01 9.85
#